data_AF-A0A178DC17-F1
#
_entry.id   AF-A0A178DC17-F1
#
_cell.length_a   1.000
_cell.length_b   1.000
_cell.length_c   1.000
_cell.angle_alpha   90.00
_cell.angle_beta   90.00
_cell.angle_gamma   90.00
#
_symmetry.space_group_name_H-M   'P 1'
#
loop_
_entity.id
_entity.type
_entity.pdbx_description
1 polymer ?
#
loop_
_entity_poly.entity_id
_entity_poly.type
_entity_poly.pdbx_seq_one_letter_code
_entity_poly.pdbx_strand_id
1 'polypeptide(L)'
;MDLQNMCNATAIERTELNLWLNKTCQDIHEFPGLPNGWEDGLMLMNTSYQDQSDFSWPSCLEANGCFDVLNRTEQDCSTFLCDLDPTGGNCASTTVGFKASCFCRPVTYETTCKGNCKLSWEREGYLKWMNSTCSSVADWNGLPRNWLTLLRVQDEELLPWNWRIQITPTKALDTTGGPPPRECPSTVSSLVAFAAVNAAMALLVPVFGRRDVMKKLTRGRCGHRGSRMWLLTGPATVMLHITSNVIGAYIIKSTPGYSAVQVGQLVLLWCTRPRITWMIIALIPWQAEDAIYFSVASSTLLAEVILQALGAYYMGVATNYARVQKFYQVGRLQQAPRGKDAAVMYAGSIMWLSVMFIAVATCLWSMLGMSNYVAAVAFTIRGFKRKAARSRSLAEAQATKVRSLRTNLDAWSPTGADLEREKQALGNAYTETIRAFEALARAWQALQTYVTSDTERLVTASKALRQQRKRAPAGNAEEAYFRAYSIWIQLPSKQLVDLGTFKGAFAQWNSVVRVNRAASTDQSNSTSMEIKFLKATLAKTQAKVQTLQFLIDGHRKQRQQAPRYAISENRFVLKHISDLQLQLYKHPTSRKPTQQEELSHLRQIDTALVHGVSLGTQLQNLIGGDQHTGGDRDSVASLEASIRNQETKQRSELRILQAWNELCTFCAQVGAEHARLTKIWAGLEKKRSKEDEERRKGNGALLKKIVLRSIAGMFGCWAAQWVWWVGYVRASGDE
;
A
#
# COMPACT_ATOMS: atom_id res chain seq x y z
N MET A 1 -79.90 37.58 -16.30
CA MET A 1 -78.83 37.18 -17.23
C MET A 1 -79.46 36.41 -18.36
N ASP A 2 -79.05 36.69 -19.59
CA ASP A 2 -79.66 36.12 -20.79
C ASP A 2 -79.18 34.66 -20.98
N LEU A 3 -80.05 33.69 -20.69
CA LEU A 3 -79.74 32.25 -20.73
C LEU A 3 -79.20 31.81 -22.10
N GLN A 4 -79.50 32.55 -23.17
CA GLN A 4 -79.11 32.22 -24.53
C GLN A 4 -77.61 32.39 -24.78
N ASN A 5 -76.94 33.32 -24.08
CA ASN A 5 -75.48 33.47 -24.16
C ASN A 5 -74.72 32.43 -23.33
N MET A 6 -75.35 31.84 -22.31
CA MET A 6 -74.78 30.71 -21.54
C MET A 6 -74.80 29.39 -22.33
N CYS A 7 -75.61 29.27 -23.39
CA CYS A 7 -75.59 28.09 -24.26
C CYS A 7 -74.29 27.97 -25.08
N ASN A 8 -73.54 29.06 -25.25
CA ASN A 8 -72.21 29.09 -25.88
C ASN A 8 -71.06 29.09 -24.86
N ALA A 9 -71.32 28.72 -23.60
CA ALA A 9 -70.27 28.63 -22.59
C ALA A 9 -69.16 27.65 -23.01
N THR A 10 -67.91 28.07 -22.82
CA THR A 10 -66.74 27.21 -23.02
C THR A 10 -66.80 26.00 -22.07
N ALA A 11 -66.07 24.93 -22.38
CA ALA A 11 -66.10 23.73 -21.55
C ALA A 11 -65.64 23.98 -20.09
N ILE A 12 -64.74 24.95 -19.89
CA ILE A 12 -64.29 25.38 -18.56
C ILE A 12 -65.37 26.18 -17.83
N GLU A 13 -66.06 27.11 -18.50
CA GLU A 13 -67.19 27.86 -17.91
C GLU A 13 -68.34 26.93 -17.50
N ARG A 14 -68.60 25.86 -18.29
CA ARG A 14 -69.56 24.81 -17.91
C ARG A 14 -69.10 24.02 -16.68
N THR A 15 -67.80 23.76 -16.57
CA THR A 15 -67.20 23.08 -15.42
C THR A 15 -67.35 23.95 -14.17
N GLU A 16 -67.00 25.24 -14.25
CA GLU A 16 -67.18 26.22 -13.18
C GLU A 16 -68.65 26.33 -12.74
N LEU A 17 -69.58 26.40 -13.71
CA LEU A 17 -71.01 26.49 -13.43
C LEU A 17 -71.54 25.21 -12.76
N ASN A 18 -71.15 24.03 -13.24
CA ASN A 18 -71.59 22.76 -12.66
C ASN A 18 -71.03 22.58 -11.24
N LEU A 19 -69.77 22.93 -11.00
CA LEU A 19 -69.17 22.93 -9.66
C LEU A 19 -69.89 23.92 -8.73
N TRP A 20 -70.18 25.12 -9.21
CA TRP A 20 -70.91 26.12 -8.45
C TRP A 20 -72.35 25.69 -8.15
N LEU A 21 -73.06 25.11 -9.13
CA LEU A 21 -74.42 24.58 -8.96
C LEU A 21 -74.44 23.43 -7.97
N ASN A 22 -73.50 22.49 -8.07
CA ASN A 22 -73.39 21.41 -7.10
C ASN A 22 -73.18 21.98 -5.69
N LYS A 23 -72.19 22.86 -5.52
CA LYS A 23 -71.89 23.45 -4.23
C LYS A 23 -73.03 24.28 -3.65
N THR A 24 -73.67 25.11 -4.46
CA THR A 24 -74.63 26.13 -3.99
C THR A 24 -76.04 25.57 -3.87
N CYS A 25 -76.41 24.61 -4.72
CA CYS A 25 -77.79 24.15 -4.84
C CYS A 25 -78.03 22.72 -4.32
N GLN A 26 -76.98 21.92 -4.03
CA GLN A 26 -77.16 20.55 -3.57
C GLN A 26 -77.96 20.42 -2.26
N ASP A 27 -77.86 21.41 -1.36
CA ASP A 27 -78.59 21.43 -0.08
C ASP A 27 -80.04 21.95 -0.20
N ILE A 28 -80.44 22.43 -1.38
CA ILE A 28 -81.80 22.94 -1.62
C ILE A 28 -82.71 21.74 -1.95
N HIS A 29 -83.69 21.45 -1.09
CA HIS A 29 -84.58 20.29 -1.20
C HIS A 29 -85.37 20.22 -2.54
N GLU A 30 -85.55 21.33 -3.23
CA GLU A 30 -86.25 21.42 -4.53
C GLU A 30 -85.32 21.29 -5.74
N PHE A 31 -84.00 21.27 -5.53
CA PHE A 31 -83.04 21.10 -6.62
C PHE A 31 -83.06 19.64 -7.08
N PRO A 32 -83.39 19.35 -8.35
CA PRO A 32 -83.51 17.98 -8.85
C PRO A 32 -82.17 17.22 -8.92
N GLY A 33 -81.07 17.88 -8.53
CA GLY A 33 -79.72 17.38 -8.67
C GLY A 33 -79.13 17.66 -10.07
N LEU A 34 -77.82 17.46 -10.19
CA LEU A 34 -77.16 17.45 -11.48
C LEU A 34 -77.39 16.09 -12.19
N PRO A 35 -77.36 16.05 -13.53
CA PRO A 35 -77.55 14.80 -14.27
C PRO A 35 -76.58 13.71 -13.79
N ASN A 36 -77.03 12.45 -13.77
CA ASN A 36 -76.15 11.33 -13.42
C ASN A 36 -74.90 11.32 -14.32
N GLY A 37 -73.72 11.23 -13.71
CA GLY A 37 -72.42 11.26 -14.41
C GLY A 37 -71.97 12.65 -14.87
N TRP A 38 -72.57 13.74 -14.36
CA TRP A 38 -72.15 15.11 -14.69
C TRP A 38 -70.65 15.37 -14.39
N GLU A 39 -70.09 14.67 -13.39
CA GLU A 39 -68.68 14.75 -13.01
C GLU A 39 -67.74 14.28 -14.12
N ASP A 40 -68.17 13.36 -14.98
CA ASP A 40 -67.38 12.83 -16.10
C ASP A 40 -67.15 13.89 -17.20
N GLY A 41 -67.98 14.94 -17.20
CA GLY A 41 -67.87 16.07 -18.11
C GLY A 41 -67.05 17.24 -17.57
N LEU A 42 -66.57 17.16 -16.33
CA LEU A 42 -65.80 18.24 -15.69
C LEU A 42 -64.36 18.27 -16.20
N MET A 43 -63.89 19.46 -16.56
CA MET A 43 -62.52 19.74 -16.96
C MET A 43 -61.63 19.88 -15.71
N LEU A 44 -61.47 18.81 -14.94
CA LEU A 44 -60.69 18.79 -13.69
C LEU A 44 -59.50 17.84 -13.83
N MET A 45 -58.43 18.11 -13.06
CA MET A 45 -57.35 17.14 -12.91
C MET A 45 -57.88 15.87 -12.23
N ASN A 46 -57.90 14.78 -12.98
CA ASN A 46 -58.39 13.48 -12.57
C ASN A 46 -57.71 12.38 -13.40
N THR A 47 -58.22 11.14 -13.38
CA THR A 47 -57.66 10.04 -14.19
C THR A 47 -57.77 10.24 -15.71
N SER A 48 -58.65 11.13 -16.16
CA SER A 48 -58.90 11.44 -17.58
C SER A 48 -58.03 12.59 -18.10
N TYR A 49 -57.46 13.41 -17.21
CA TYR A 49 -56.66 14.59 -17.54
C TYR A 49 -55.32 14.56 -16.81
N GLN A 50 -54.23 14.70 -17.54
CA GLN A 50 -52.87 14.74 -16.97
C GLN A 50 -52.31 16.15 -17.00
N ASP A 51 -51.49 16.46 -16.00
CA ASP A 51 -50.76 17.72 -15.92
C ASP A 51 -49.67 17.77 -17.00
N GLN A 52 -49.70 18.83 -17.81
CA GLN A 52 -48.72 19.04 -18.86
C GLN A 52 -47.32 19.31 -18.29
N SER A 53 -47.24 19.96 -17.12
CA SER A 53 -45.96 20.35 -16.50
C SER A 53 -45.18 19.17 -15.91
N ASP A 54 -45.89 18.14 -15.45
CA ASP A 54 -45.32 16.90 -14.92
C ASP A 54 -45.20 15.81 -15.98
N PHE A 55 -45.67 16.05 -17.20
CA PHE A 55 -45.60 15.09 -18.28
C PHE A 55 -44.19 14.99 -18.85
N SER A 56 -43.56 13.86 -18.62
CA SER A 56 -42.24 13.55 -19.18
C SER A 56 -42.27 12.24 -19.94
N TRP A 57 -41.51 12.18 -21.03
CA TRP A 57 -41.28 10.99 -21.81
C TRP A 57 -39.80 10.60 -21.80
N PRO A 58 -39.47 9.32 -22.07
CA PRO A 58 -38.09 8.87 -22.16
C PRO A 58 -37.28 9.68 -23.18
N SER A 59 -36.05 10.06 -22.83
CA SER A 59 -35.16 10.84 -23.68
C SER A 59 -34.84 10.20 -25.04
N CYS A 60 -34.99 8.88 -25.17
CA CYS A 60 -34.83 8.18 -26.44
C CYS A 60 -35.89 8.54 -27.50
N LEU A 61 -36.97 9.23 -27.11
CA LEU A 61 -38.03 9.73 -28.01
C LEU A 61 -37.73 11.14 -28.54
N GLU A 62 -36.74 11.84 -27.97
CA GLU A 62 -36.24 13.13 -28.48
C GLU A 62 -35.54 12.99 -29.84
N ALA A 63 -35.16 11.76 -30.21
CA ALA A 63 -34.53 11.47 -31.49
C ALA A 63 -35.54 11.21 -32.64
N ASN A 64 -35.12 11.50 -33.86
CA ASN A 64 -35.80 11.12 -35.12
C ASN A 64 -37.28 11.54 -35.23
N GLY A 65 -37.64 12.77 -34.84
CA GLY A 65 -38.96 13.37 -35.13
C GLY A 65 -40.16 12.80 -34.37
N CYS A 66 -39.97 11.79 -33.51
CA CYS A 66 -41.04 11.28 -32.64
C CYS A 66 -41.46 12.32 -31.60
N PHE A 67 -40.51 13.07 -31.05
CA PHE A 67 -40.77 14.22 -30.20
C PHE A 67 -41.76 15.19 -30.82
N ASP A 68 -41.58 15.54 -32.10
CA ASP A 68 -42.47 16.48 -32.77
C ASP A 68 -43.89 15.94 -32.91
N VAL A 69 -44.03 14.63 -33.17
CA VAL A 69 -45.33 13.96 -33.24
C VAL A 69 -46.00 13.91 -31.87
N LEU A 70 -45.26 13.53 -30.83
CA LEU A 70 -45.78 13.44 -29.46
C LEU A 70 -46.13 14.82 -28.90
N ASN A 71 -45.24 15.81 -29.03
CA ASN A 71 -45.46 17.18 -28.59
C ASN A 71 -46.61 17.85 -29.35
N ARG A 72 -46.75 17.61 -30.65
CA ARG A 72 -47.93 18.08 -31.40
C ARG A 72 -49.21 17.41 -30.90
N THR A 73 -49.18 16.09 -30.69
CA THR A 73 -50.34 15.36 -30.17
C THR A 73 -50.72 15.84 -28.77
N GLU A 74 -49.74 16.12 -27.91
CA GLU A 74 -49.93 16.71 -26.60
C GLU A 74 -50.60 18.09 -26.72
N GLN A 75 -50.03 19.00 -27.52
CA GLN A 75 -50.57 20.34 -27.76
C GLN A 75 -51.99 20.31 -28.34
N ASP A 76 -52.25 19.43 -29.31
CA ASP A 76 -53.56 19.25 -29.94
C ASP A 76 -54.61 18.70 -28.95
N CYS A 77 -54.15 18.00 -27.90
CA CYS A 77 -54.99 17.43 -26.85
C CYS A 77 -55.00 18.25 -25.55
N SER A 78 -54.24 19.35 -25.50
CA SER A 78 -54.18 20.26 -24.35
C SER A 78 -55.44 21.11 -24.24
N THR A 79 -55.87 21.35 -23.01
CA THR A 79 -57.00 22.20 -22.67
C THR A 79 -56.77 22.87 -21.32
N PHE A 80 -57.51 23.93 -21.03
CA PHE A 80 -57.48 24.56 -19.72
C PHE A 80 -58.37 23.76 -18.78
N LEU A 81 -57.77 23.36 -17.65
CA LEU A 81 -58.42 22.60 -16.60
C LEU A 81 -58.60 23.47 -15.38
N CYS A 82 -59.66 23.18 -14.66
CA CYS A 82 -60.00 23.83 -13.44
C CYS A 82 -59.19 23.25 -12.27
N ASP A 83 -58.51 24.10 -11.54
CA ASP A 83 -57.83 23.76 -10.30
C ASP A 83 -58.77 24.07 -9.12
N LEU A 84 -59.14 23.03 -8.38
CA LEU A 84 -60.13 23.14 -7.32
C LEU A 84 -59.52 23.82 -6.09
N ASP A 85 -60.22 24.81 -5.55
CA ASP A 85 -59.95 25.32 -4.21
C ASP A 85 -60.16 24.16 -3.19
N PRO A 86 -59.12 23.74 -2.45
CA PRO A 86 -59.25 22.65 -1.48
C PRO A 86 -60.26 22.96 -0.36
N THR A 87 -60.56 24.24 -0.10
CA THR A 87 -61.57 24.65 0.90
C THR A 87 -62.94 24.89 0.29
N GLY A 88 -62.97 25.26 -0.99
CA GLY A 88 -64.15 25.77 -1.65
C GLY A 88 -64.81 24.82 -2.63
N GLY A 89 -64.12 23.83 -3.20
CA GLY A 89 -64.64 22.99 -4.29
C GLY A 89 -65.02 23.78 -5.56
N ASN A 90 -64.69 25.07 -5.60
CA ASN A 90 -64.86 25.95 -6.76
C ASN A 90 -63.56 25.98 -7.55
N CYS A 91 -63.64 26.44 -8.80
CA CYS A 91 -62.45 26.73 -9.57
C CYS A 91 -61.69 27.93 -9.01
N ALA A 92 -60.50 27.71 -8.46
CA ALA A 92 -59.65 28.78 -7.95
C ALA A 92 -58.71 29.33 -9.04
N SER A 93 -58.18 28.44 -9.87
CA SER A 93 -57.26 28.78 -10.94
C SER A 93 -57.44 27.84 -12.14
N THR A 94 -56.82 28.17 -13.27
CA THR A 94 -56.77 27.27 -14.42
C THR A 94 -55.34 26.84 -14.69
N THR A 95 -55.15 25.54 -14.97
CA THR A 95 -53.87 24.94 -15.36
C THR A 95 -53.99 24.33 -16.75
N VAL A 96 -52.88 24.19 -17.46
CA VAL A 96 -52.90 23.50 -18.76
C VAL A 96 -52.65 22.03 -18.52
N GLY A 97 -53.59 21.19 -18.94
CA GLY A 97 -53.42 19.75 -18.98
C GLY A 97 -53.94 19.19 -20.29
N PHE A 98 -53.76 17.91 -20.53
CA PHE A 98 -54.25 17.27 -21.74
C PHE A 98 -55.16 16.09 -21.43
N LYS A 99 -56.13 15.85 -22.32
CA LYS A 99 -57.04 14.71 -22.17
C LYS A 99 -56.29 13.42 -22.53
N ALA A 100 -56.08 12.53 -21.55
CA ALA A 100 -55.32 11.30 -21.73
C ALA A 100 -55.86 10.42 -22.87
N SER A 101 -57.19 10.34 -23.00
CA SER A 101 -57.82 9.58 -24.10
C SER A 101 -57.57 10.18 -25.48
N CYS A 102 -57.44 11.50 -25.60
CA CYS A 102 -57.10 12.17 -26.84
C CYS A 102 -55.64 11.86 -27.22
N PHE A 103 -54.73 12.01 -26.25
CA PHE A 103 -53.30 11.80 -26.46
C PHE A 103 -52.95 10.34 -26.77
N CYS A 104 -53.50 9.39 -26.00
CA CYS A 104 -53.13 7.99 -26.09
C CYS A 104 -53.69 7.27 -27.32
N ARG A 105 -54.83 7.71 -27.86
CA ARG A 105 -55.49 7.04 -28.99
C ARG A 105 -54.63 6.94 -30.27
N PRO A 106 -53.91 7.99 -30.72
CA PRO A 106 -52.97 7.88 -31.83
C PRO A 106 -51.61 7.27 -31.45
N VAL A 107 -51.30 7.16 -30.15
CA VAL A 107 -50.00 6.65 -29.66
C VAL A 107 -49.99 5.13 -29.66
N THR A 108 -49.23 4.59 -30.60
CA THR A 108 -49.15 3.18 -30.93
C THR A 108 -47.67 2.77 -31.08
N TYR A 109 -47.28 1.65 -30.46
CA TYR A 109 -45.93 1.13 -30.49
C TYR A 109 -45.54 0.76 -31.94
N GLU A 110 -44.32 1.10 -32.35
CA GLU A 110 -43.75 0.99 -33.73
C GLU A 110 -44.31 1.94 -34.80
N THR A 111 -45.57 2.39 -34.71
CA THR A 111 -46.19 3.25 -35.72
C THR A 111 -45.97 4.74 -35.43
N THR A 112 -46.18 5.19 -34.20
CA THR A 112 -46.01 6.62 -33.84
C THR A 112 -44.53 7.01 -33.83
N CYS A 113 -43.66 6.15 -33.29
CA CYS A 113 -42.24 6.45 -33.07
C CYS A 113 -41.35 5.37 -33.68
N LYS A 114 -41.52 5.13 -35.00
CA LYS A 114 -40.82 4.05 -35.70
C LYS A 114 -39.30 4.20 -35.62
N GLY A 115 -38.65 3.21 -35.03
CA GLY A 115 -37.19 3.14 -34.98
C GLY A 115 -36.54 3.98 -33.88
N ASN A 116 -37.31 4.53 -32.93
CA ASN A 116 -36.77 5.13 -31.71
C ASN A 116 -36.62 4.11 -30.59
N CYS A 117 -35.82 4.47 -29.58
CA CYS A 117 -35.56 3.64 -28.40
C CYS A 117 -35.06 2.22 -28.76
N LYS A 118 -34.12 2.12 -29.71
CA LYS A 118 -33.62 0.84 -30.22
C LYS A 118 -32.77 0.06 -29.22
N LEU A 119 -32.22 0.71 -28.20
CA LEU A 119 -31.48 -0.01 -27.17
C LEU A 119 -32.46 -0.78 -26.29
N SER A 120 -32.07 -1.98 -25.87
CA SER A 120 -32.96 -2.86 -25.09
C SER A 120 -33.50 -2.20 -23.82
N TRP A 121 -32.71 -1.33 -23.18
CA TRP A 121 -33.10 -0.59 -21.97
C TRP A 121 -33.92 0.68 -22.27
N GLU A 122 -33.71 1.31 -23.42
CA GLU A 122 -34.54 2.41 -23.89
C GLU A 122 -35.93 1.91 -24.26
N ARG A 123 -36.02 0.78 -24.98
CA ARG A 123 -37.29 0.12 -25.29
C ARG A 123 -38.06 -0.24 -24.04
N GLU A 124 -37.39 -0.79 -23.03
CA GLU A 124 -38.03 -1.11 -21.75
C GLU A 124 -38.63 0.14 -21.09
N GLY A 125 -37.87 1.24 -21.05
CA GLY A 125 -38.34 2.53 -20.53
C GLY A 125 -39.53 3.07 -21.33
N TYR A 126 -39.47 2.97 -22.66
CA TYR A 126 -40.54 3.39 -23.57
C TYR A 126 -41.83 2.59 -23.35
N LEU A 127 -41.74 1.26 -23.31
CA LEU A 127 -42.89 0.40 -23.08
C LEU A 127 -43.52 0.61 -21.70
N LYS A 128 -42.68 0.76 -20.65
CA LYS A 128 -43.16 1.07 -19.30
C LYS A 128 -43.85 2.42 -19.24
N TRP A 129 -43.29 3.45 -19.88
CA TRP A 129 -43.91 4.76 -20.00
C TRP A 129 -45.25 4.69 -20.75
N MET A 130 -45.30 4.04 -21.92
CA MET A 130 -46.56 3.88 -22.65
C MET A 130 -47.62 3.20 -21.79
N ASN A 131 -47.24 2.12 -21.09
CA ASN A 131 -48.16 1.41 -20.21
C ASN A 131 -48.60 2.29 -19.03
N SER A 132 -47.70 3.00 -18.35
CA SER A 132 -48.09 3.87 -17.22
C SER A 132 -48.96 5.05 -17.67
N THR A 133 -48.69 5.60 -18.85
CA THR A 133 -49.38 6.79 -19.36
C THR A 133 -50.75 6.47 -19.95
N CYS A 134 -50.88 5.34 -20.66
CA CYS A 134 -52.05 5.07 -21.49
C CYS A 134 -52.86 3.82 -21.12
N SER A 135 -52.39 2.95 -20.21
CA SER A 135 -53.13 1.71 -19.88
C SER A 135 -54.47 1.94 -19.17
N SER A 136 -54.67 3.09 -18.54
CA SER A 136 -55.95 3.48 -17.92
C SER A 136 -56.99 3.98 -18.93
N VAL A 137 -56.59 4.26 -20.18
CA VAL A 137 -57.48 4.78 -21.22
C VAL A 137 -58.28 3.64 -21.83
N ALA A 138 -59.61 3.72 -21.74
CA ALA A 138 -60.51 2.77 -22.38
C ALA A 138 -60.26 2.67 -23.90
N ASP A 139 -60.33 1.45 -24.43
CA ASP A 139 -60.09 1.11 -25.85
C ASP A 139 -58.68 1.40 -26.39
N TRP A 140 -57.72 1.78 -25.53
CA TRP A 140 -56.35 1.94 -25.97
C TRP A 140 -55.67 0.58 -26.19
N ASN A 141 -55.27 0.33 -27.44
CA ASN A 141 -54.58 -0.89 -27.87
C ASN A 141 -53.19 -0.58 -28.45
N GLY A 142 -52.53 0.47 -27.93
CA GLY A 142 -51.24 0.94 -28.45
C GLY A 142 -50.07 0.00 -28.18
N LEU A 143 -50.19 -0.91 -27.22
CA LEU A 143 -49.21 -1.96 -26.94
C LEU A 143 -49.68 -3.32 -27.50
N PRO A 144 -48.77 -4.13 -28.08
CA PRO A 144 -49.11 -5.48 -28.49
C PRO A 144 -49.45 -6.35 -27.26
N ARG A 145 -50.30 -7.38 -27.44
CA ARG A 145 -50.75 -8.25 -26.34
C ARG A 145 -49.60 -8.89 -25.55
N ASN A 146 -48.46 -9.13 -26.20
CA ASN A 146 -47.25 -9.71 -25.62
C ASN A 146 -46.17 -8.65 -25.30
N TRP A 147 -46.50 -7.38 -25.10
CA TRP A 147 -45.48 -6.33 -24.88
C TRP A 147 -44.53 -6.61 -23.69
N LEU A 148 -44.97 -7.38 -22.69
CA LEU A 148 -44.10 -7.82 -21.59
C LEU A 148 -42.90 -8.66 -22.08
N THR A 149 -43.04 -9.40 -23.19
CA THR A 149 -41.90 -10.12 -23.79
C THR A 149 -40.92 -9.14 -24.43
N LEU A 150 -41.38 -7.98 -24.91
CA LEU A 150 -40.55 -6.91 -25.46
C LEU A 150 -39.73 -6.17 -24.39
N LEU A 151 -40.12 -6.25 -23.11
CA LEU A 151 -39.29 -5.73 -22.01
C LEU A 151 -37.98 -6.51 -21.84
N ARG A 152 -37.92 -7.75 -22.32
CA ARG A 152 -36.71 -8.56 -22.27
C ARG A 152 -35.78 -8.15 -23.41
N VAL A 153 -34.49 -8.39 -23.19
CA VAL A 153 -33.49 -8.32 -24.28
C VAL A 153 -33.86 -9.39 -25.29
N GLN A 154 -34.08 -8.98 -26.54
CA GLN A 154 -34.42 -9.89 -27.62
C GLN A 154 -33.17 -10.59 -28.13
N ASP A 155 -33.33 -11.76 -28.74
CA ASP A 155 -32.22 -12.46 -29.38
C ASP A 155 -31.65 -11.61 -30.53
N GLU A 156 -32.47 -10.72 -31.13
CA GLU A 156 -32.09 -9.68 -32.10
C GLU A 156 -30.99 -8.72 -31.62
N GLU A 157 -30.88 -8.57 -30.31
CA GLU A 157 -30.05 -7.56 -29.65
C GLU A 157 -28.83 -8.16 -28.94
N LEU A 158 -28.73 -9.48 -28.89
CA LEU A 158 -27.61 -10.13 -28.19
C LEU A 158 -26.28 -9.99 -28.91
N LEU A 159 -26.30 -9.75 -30.22
CA LEU A 159 -25.11 -9.70 -31.06
C LEU A 159 -24.87 -8.29 -31.60
N PRO A 160 -23.60 -7.84 -31.64
CA PRO A 160 -23.25 -6.50 -32.10
C PRO A 160 -23.28 -6.33 -33.63
N TRP A 161 -23.62 -7.38 -34.38
CA TRP A 161 -23.57 -7.39 -35.84
C TRP A 161 -24.98 -7.31 -36.43
N ASN A 162 -25.10 -6.57 -37.53
CA ASN A 162 -26.37 -6.37 -38.22
C ASN A 162 -26.75 -7.54 -39.16
N TRP A 163 -25.85 -8.49 -39.40
CA TRP A 163 -26.14 -9.68 -40.19
C TRP A 163 -26.53 -10.83 -39.27
N ARG A 164 -27.51 -11.60 -39.72
CA ARG A 164 -27.97 -12.82 -39.07
C ARG A 164 -28.05 -13.92 -40.10
N ILE A 165 -27.83 -15.14 -39.62
CA ILE A 165 -28.12 -16.33 -40.39
C ILE A 165 -29.63 -16.51 -40.27
N GLN A 166 -30.34 -16.24 -41.36
CA GLN A 166 -31.76 -16.58 -41.43
C GLN A 166 -31.85 -17.84 -42.26
N ILE A 167 -32.13 -18.97 -41.61
CA ILE A 167 -32.60 -20.14 -42.33
C ILE A 167 -34.03 -19.79 -42.74
N THR A 168 -34.21 -19.24 -43.94
CA THR A 168 -35.55 -19.08 -44.48
C THR A 168 -36.15 -20.48 -44.55
N PRO A 169 -37.19 -20.79 -43.75
CA PRO A 169 -37.88 -22.06 -43.92
C PRO A 169 -38.39 -22.01 -45.35
N THR A 170 -37.81 -22.83 -46.21
CA THR A 170 -38.24 -22.91 -47.60
C THR A 170 -39.69 -23.32 -47.49
N LYS A 171 -40.60 -22.41 -47.91
CA LYS A 171 -42.05 -22.55 -47.82
C LYS A 171 -42.40 -24.03 -47.90
N ALA A 172 -42.99 -24.54 -46.82
CA ALA A 172 -43.41 -25.92 -46.66
C ALA A 172 -43.69 -26.52 -48.03
N LEU A 173 -42.77 -27.38 -48.48
CA LEU A 173 -43.12 -28.40 -49.44
C LEU A 173 -44.11 -29.30 -48.69
N ASP A 174 -45.38 -28.93 -48.71
CA ASP A 174 -46.53 -29.83 -48.52
C ASP A 174 -46.62 -30.83 -49.69
N THR A 175 -45.58 -30.94 -50.51
CA THR A 175 -45.44 -31.98 -51.53
C THR A 175 -44.72 -33.16 -50.91
N THR A 176 -45.51 -34.21 -50.69
CA THR A 176 -45.28 -35.55 -50.15
C THR A 176 -44.16 -36.38 -50.82
N GLY A 177 -43.05 -35.78 -51.26
CA GLY A 177 -41.94 -36.50 -51.89
C GLY A 177 -40.62 -35.73 -52.02
N GLY A 178 -40.44 -34.60 -51.34
CA GLY A 178 -39.18 -33.85 -51.37
C GLY A 178 -38.06 -34.56 -50.56
N PRO A 179 -36.79 -34.50 -51.00
CA PRO A 179 -35.67 -34.97 -50.21
C PRO A 179 -35.64 -34.28 -48.84
N PRO A 180 -35.20 -34.98 -47.77
CA PRO A 180 -35.23 -34.45 -46.41
C PRO A 180 -34.51 -33.09 -46.34
N PRO A 181 -35.03 -32.15 -45.54
CA PRO A 181 -34.40 -30.85 -45.36
C PRO A 181 -32.93 -31.06 -44.97
N ARG A 182 -32.02 -30.39 -45.69
CA ARG A 182 -30.59 -30.47 -45.38
C ARG A 182 -30.37 -29.90 -44.00
N GLU A 183 -30.00 -30.75 -43.05
CA GLU A 183 -29.65 -30.35 -41.69
C GLU A 183 -28.43 -29.44 -41.71
N CYS A 184 -28.50 -28.32 -40.97
CA CYS A 184 -27.35 -27.48 -40.72
C CYS A 184 -26.30 -28.27 -39.91
N PRO A 185 -25.00 -28.07 -40.17
CA PRO A 185 -23.97 -28.73 -39.39
C PRO A 185 -24.09 -28.33 -37.92
N SER A 186 -24.13 -29.32 -37.02
CA SER A 186 -24.25 -29.06 -35.59
C SER A 186 -23.12 -28.18 -35.06
N THR A 187 -23.39 -27.43 -33.98
CA THR A 187 -22.40 -26.59 -33.30
C THR A 187 -21.12 -27.37 -32.96
N VAL A 188 -21.28 -28.63 -32.57
CA VAL A 188 -20.16 -29.54 -32.25
C VAL A 188 -19.32 -29.83 -33.49
N SER A 189 -19.93 -30.09 -34.64
CA SER A 189 -19.21 -30.33 -35.91
C SER A 189 -18.37 -29.11 -36.31
N SER A 190 -18.93 -27.91 -36.17
CA SER A 190 -18.20 -26.65 -36.42
C SER A 190 -17.00 -26.48 -35.47
N LEU A 191 -17.19 -26.76 -34.17
CA LEU A 191 -16.10 -26.71 -33.17
C LEU A 191 -15.01 -27.75 -33.45
N VAL A 192 -15.37 -28.97 -33.86
CA VAL A 192 -14.41 -30.03 -34.23
C VAL A 192 -13.60 -29.63 -35.47
N ALA A 193 -14.24 -29.08 -36.51
CA ALA A 193 -13.53 -28.59 -37.68
C ALA A 193 -12.52 -27.48 -37.31
N PHE A 194 -12.90 -26.57 -36.41
CA PHE A 194 -11.97 -25.55 -35.90
C PHE A 194 -10.82 -26.13 -35.09
N ALA A 195 -11.08 -27.13 -34.25
CA ALA A 195 -10.04 -27.82 -33.49
C ALA A 195 -9.05 -28.54 -34.43
N ALA A 196 -9.56 -29.23 -35.45
CA ALA A 196 -8.76 -29.95 -36.44
C ALA A 196 -7.83 -29.01 -37.23
N VAL A 197 -8.33 -27.87 -37.72
CA VAL A 197 -7.50 -26.88 -38.44
C VAL A 197 -6.44 -26.29 -37.51
N ASN A 198 -6.77 -25.95 -36.27
CA ASN A 198 -5.79 -25.46 -35.30
C ASN A 198 -4.74 -26.51 -34.94
N ALA A 199 -5.12 -27.78 -34.79
CA ALA A 199 -4.20 -28.88 -34.54
C ALA A 199 -3.26 -29.11 -35.74
N ALA A 200 -3.80 -29.11 -36.96
CA ALA A 200 -2.99 -29.21 -38.18
C ALA A 200 -1.98 -28.06 -38.25
N MET A 201 -2.38 -26.81 -38.01
CA MET A 201 -1.46 -25.67 -37.98
C MET A 201 -0.42 -25.79 -36.86
N ALA A 202 -0.80 -26.27 -35.68
CA ALA A 202 0.12 -26.51 -34.57
C ALA A 202 1.18 -27.57 -34.89
N LEU A 203 0.86 -28.55 -35.75
CA LEU A 203 1.80 -29.58 -36.22
C LEU A 203 2.67 -29.10 -37.39
N LEU A 204 2.08 -28.38 -38.34
CA LEU A 204 2.78 -27.94 -39.55
C LEU A 204 3.77 -26.81 -39.29
N VAL A 205 3.45 -25.86 -38.40
CA VAL A 205 4.31 -24.69 -38.15
C VAL A 205 5.67 -25.04 -37.55
N PRO A 206 5.82 -25.97 -36.59
CA PRO A 206 7.14 -26.43 -36.14
C PRO A 206 7.93 -27.12 -37.24
N VAL A 207 7.27 -27.94 -38.06
CA VAL A 207 7.90 -28.72 -39.15
C VAL A 207 8.43 -27.79 -40.24
N PHE A 208 7.58 -26.91 -40.77
CA PHE A 208 7.99 -25.95 -41.80
C PHE A 208 8.84 -24.83 -41.24
N GLY A 209 8.62 -24.47 -39.97
CA GLY A 209 9.44 -23.49 -39.28
C GLY A 209 10.87 -23.96 -39.11
N ARG A 210 11.10 -25.27 -38.93
CA ARG A 210 12.44 -25.81 -38.72
C ARG A 210 13.38 -25.31 -39.83
N ARG A 211 14.48 -24.69 -39.38
CA ARG A 211 15.44 -24.01 -40.24
C ARG A 211 15.91 -24.87 -41.42
N ASP A 212 16.19 -26.15 -41.19
CA ASP A 212 16.70 -27.06 -42.22
C ASP A 212 15.66 -27.36 -43.30
N VAL A 213 14.39 -27.49 -42.90
CA VAL A 213 13.26 -27.68 -43.82
C VAL A 213 13.07 -26.43 -44.66
N MET A 214 13.08 -25.25 -44.02
CA MET A 214 12.96 -23.98 -44.73
C MET A 214 14.13 -23.74 -45.69
N LYS A 215 15.36 -24.12 -45.30
CA LYS A 215 16.54 -24.07 -46.18
C LYS A 215 16.38 -24.98 -47.40
N LYS A 216 15.87 -26.20 -47.22
CA LYS A 216 15.62 -27.13 -48.32
C LYS A 216 14.50 -26.63 -49.24
N LEU A 217 13.39 -26.17 -48.67
CA LEU A 217 12.22 -25.69 -49.41
C LEU A 217 12.54 -24.46 -50.27
N THR A 218 13.38 -23.57 -49.75
CA THR A 218 13.72 -22.30 -50.40
C THR A 218 15.01 -22.37 -51.22
N ARG A 219 15.51 -23.59 -51.48
CA ARG A 219 16.74 -23.85 -52.21
C ARG A 219 17.93 -23.04 -51.68
N GLY A 220 18.01 -22.94 -50.35
CA GLY A 220 19.08 -22.25 -49.65
C GLY A 220 18.90 -20.74 -49.52
N ARG A 221 17.85 -20.10 -50.05
CA ARG A 221 17.66 -18.64 -49.87
C ARG A 221 17.30 -18.28 -48.42
N CYS A 222 16.62 -19.18 -47.72
CA CYS A 222 16.08 -18.94 -46.37
C CYS A 222 16.70 -19.94 -45.36
N GLY A 223 16.58 -19.66 -44.06
CA GLY A 223 17.06 -20.59 -43.02
C GLY A 223 18.56 -20.52 -42.71
N HIS A 224 19.22 -19.39 -42.95
CA HIS A 224 20.59 -19.17 -42.46
C HIS A 224 20.59 -18.76 -40.98
N ARG A 225 21.64 -19.15 -40.23
CA ARG A 225 21.83 -18.72 -38.84
C ARG A 225 21.94 -17.19 -38.80
N GLY A 226 21.09 -16.55 -38.00
CA GLY A 226 21.05 -15.08 -37.89
C GLY A 226 20.33 -14.35 -39.02
N SER A 227 19.69 -15.07 -39.95
CA SER A 227 18.89 -14.42 -41.01
C SER A 227 17.74 -13.60 -40.43
N ARG A 228 17.55 -12.38 -40.94
CA ARG A 228 16.41 -11.50 -40.61
C ARG A 228 15.11 -11.91 -41.30
N MET A 229 15.12 -13.05 -41.99
CA MET A 229 13.99 -13.51 -42.80
C MET A 229 12.71 -13.76 -42.01
N TRP A 230 12.78 -13.88 -40.68
CA TRP A 230 11.60 -13.90 -39.82
C TRP A 230 10.67 -12.69 -40.02
N LEU A 231 11.22 -11.55 -40.48
CA LEU A 231 10.46 -10.35 -40.88
C LEU A 231 9.63 -10.55 -42.14
N LEU A 232 9.98 -11.50 -43.02
CA LEU A 232 9.18 -11.86 -44.21
C LEU A 232 8.23 -13.00 -43.89
N THR A 233 8.69 -14.04 -43.18
CA THR A 233 7.87 -15.22 -42.89
C THR A 233 6.74 -14.93 -41.90
N GLY A 234 6.88 -13.92 -41.02
CA GLY A 234 5.79 -13.44 -40.16
C GLY A 234 4.60 -12.90 -40.96
N PRO A 235 4.78 -11.82 -41.76
CA PRO A 235 3.73 -11.31 -42.65
C PRO A 235 3.20 -12.35 -43.64
N ALA A 236 4.03 -13.22 -44.19
CA ALA A 236 3.56 -14.31 -45.04
C ALA A 236 2.62 -15.27 -44.29
N THR A 237 2.91 -15.57 -43.02
CA THR A 237 2.02 -16.37 -42.15
C THR A 237 0.70 -15.65 -41.90
N VAL A 238 0.72 -14.33 -41.67
CA VAL A 238 -0.50 -13.52 -41.55
C VAL A 238 -1.33 -13.60 -42.83
N MET A 239 -0.70 -13.41 -43.99
CA MET A 239 -1.38 -13.48 -45.28
C MET A 239 -2.02 -14.85 -45.49
N LEU A 240 -1.32 -15.94 -45.19
CA LEU A 240 -1.89 -17.29 -45.27
C LEU A 240 -3.12 -17.46 -44.36
N HIS A 241 -3.06 -16.96 -43.13
CA HIS A 241 -4.21 -17.01 -42.22
C HIS A 241 -5.38 -16.18 -42.72
N ILE A 242 -5.13 -14.96 -43.23
CA ILE A 242 -6.18 -14.10 -43.79
C ILE A 242 -6.77 -14.73 -45.04
N THR A 243 -5.95 -15.23 -45.98
CA THR A 243 -6.43 -15.90 -47.19
C THR A 243 -7.28 -17.13 -46.84
N SER A 244 -6.86 -17.94 -45.87
CA SER A 244 -7.66 -19.07 -45.37
C SER A 244 -9.03 -18.61 -44.83
N ASN A 245 -9.05 -17.53 -44.05
CA ASN A 245 -10.29 -16.91 -43.58
C ASN A 245 -11.15 -16.37 -44.75
N VAL A 246 -10.54 -15.76 -45.76
CA VAL A 246 -11.27 -15.24 -46.94
C VAL A 246 -11.94 -16.38 -47.71
N ILE A 247 -11.23 -17.48 -47.95
CA ILE A 247 -11.77 -18.66 -48.62
C ILE A 247 -12.96 -19.22 -47.84
N GLY A 248 -12.81 -19.43 -46.52
CA GLY A 248 -13.91 -19.92 -45.69
C GLY A 248 -15.13 -18.99 -45.69
N ALA A 249 -14.89 -17.67 -45.69
CA ALA A 249 -15.97 -16.69 -45.69
C ALA A 249 -16.67 -16.61 -47.04
N TYR A 250 -15.93 -16.82 -48.14
CA TYR A 250 -16.52 -16.95 -49.46
C TYR A 250 -17.39 -18.20 -49.58
N ILE A 251 -16.92 -19.34 -49.08
CA ILE A 251 -17.71 -20.59 -49.04
C ILE A 251 -19.02 -20.39 -48.28
N ILE A 252 -18.97 -19.75 -47.10
CA ILE A 252 -20.18 -19.44 -46.33
C ILE A 252 -21.09 -18.52 -47.12
N LYS A 253 -20.58 -17.42 -47.68
CA LYS A 253 -21.39 -16.50 -48.49
C LYS A 253 -22.04 -17.17 -49.71
N SER A 254 -21.36 -18.14 -50.32
CA SER A 254 -21.86 -18.94 -51.45
C SER A 254 -22.88 -20.01 -51.04
N THR A 255 -23.05 -20.29 -49.74
CA THR A 255 -24.05 -21.23 -49.26
C THR A 255 -25.44 -20.57 -49.32
N PRO A 256 -26.46 -21.21 -49.92
CA PRO A 256 -27.82 -20.67 -49.98
C PRO A 256 -28.33 -20.27 -48.58
N GLY A 257 -28.86 -19.05 -48.45
CA GLY A 257 -29.29 -18.47 -47.17
C GLY A 257 -28.27 -17.51 -46.51
N TYR A 258 -27.00 -17.51 -46.94
CA TYR A 258 -25.92 -16.72 -46.32
C TYR A 258 -25.42 -15.55 -47.18
N SER A 259 -26.13 -15.18 -48.24
CA SER A 259 -25.70 -14.16 -49.20
C SER A 259 -25.52 -12.77 -48.60
N ALA A 260 -26.24 -12.46 -47.51
CA ALA A 260 -26.19 -11.18 -46.80
C ALA A 260 -24.93 -11.00 -45.92
N VAL A 261 -24.16 -12.08 -45.67
CA VAL A 261 -22.96 -12.00 -44.82
C VAL A 261 -21.85 -11.24 -45.52
N GLN A 262 -21.31 -10.22 -44.85
CA GLN A 262 -20.18 -9.46 -45.36
C GLN A 262 -18.86 -10.24 -45.13
N VAL A 263 -18.20 -10.64 -46.23
CA VAL A 263 -16.95 -11.43 -46.19
C VAL A 263 -15.89 -10.77 -45.30
N GLY A 264 -15.68 -9.45 -45.44
CA GLY A 264 -14.69 -8.72 -44.65
C GLY A 264 -14.95 -8.77 -43.14
N GLN A 265 -16.23 -8.70 -42.75
CA GLN A 265 -16.62 -8.81 -41.35
C GLN A 265 -16.31 -10.20 -40.78
N LEU A 266 -16.62 -11.25 -41.55
CA LEU A 266 -16.36 -12.63 -41.12
C LEU A 266 -14.86 -12.94 -41.04
N VAL A 267 -14.07 -12.40 -41.96
CA VAL A 267 -12.60 -12.54 -41.95
C VAL A 267 -12.00 -11.93 -40.69
N LEU A 268 -12.39 -10.70 -40.34
CA LEU A 268 -11.92 -10.01 -39.14
C LEU A 268 -12.44 -10.67 -37.86
N LEU A 269 -13.70 -11.14 -37.87
CA LEU A 269 -14.25 -11.95 -36.79
C LEU A 269 -13.38 -13.19 -36.55
N TRP A 270 -13.01 -13.91 -37.60
CA TRP A 270 -12.14 -15.08 -37.50
C TRP A 270 -10.69 -14.78 -37.12
N CYS A 271 -10.24 -13.53 -37.16
CA CYS A 271 -8.95 -13.13 -36.61
C CYS A 271 -8.93 -13.16 -35.07
N THR A 272 -10.09 -13.10 -34.41
CA THR A 272 -10.22 -13.24 -32.95
C THR A 272 -10.07 -14.68 -32.45
N ARG A 273 -10.01 -15.67 -33.36
CA ARG A 273 -9.96 -17.09 -33.01
C ARG A 273 -8.72 -17.42 -32.17
N PRO A 274 -8.88 -18.17 -31.06
CA PRO A 274 -7.73 -18.66 -30.32
C PRO A 274 -6.95 -19.64 -31.20
N ARG A 275 -5.68 -19.34 -31.44
CA ARG A 275 -4.76 -20.22 -32.17
C ARG A 275 -3.96 -21.04 -31.20
N ILE A 276 -3.64 -22.28 -31.52
CA ILE A 276 -2.73 -23.11 -30.69
C ILE A 276 -1.26 -22.85 -31.09
N THR A 277 -1.05 -22.37 -32.31
CA THR A 277 0.27 -22.14 -32.92
C THR A 277 1.19 -21.25 -32.09
N TRP A 278 0.67 -20.32 -31.28
CA TRP A 278 1.51 -19.48 -30.42
C TRP A 278 2.25 -20.29 -29.34
N MET A 279 1.79 -21.48 -28.96
CA MET A 279 2.45 -22.36 -27.99
C MET A 279 3.88 -22.72 -28.41
N ILE A 280 4.21 -22.63 -29.70
CA ILE A 280 5.57 -22.82 -30.23
C ILE A 280 6.55 -21.79 -29.63
N ILE A 281 6.06 -20.60 -29.22
CA ILE A 281 6.84 -19.59 -28.51
C ILE A 281 7.35 -20.14 -27.16
N ALA A 282 6.64 -21.07 -26.53
CA ALA A 282 7.08 -21.74 -25.31
C ALA A 282 8.30 -22.65 -25.52
N LEU A 283 8.65 -22.98 -26.76
CA LEU A 283 9.85 -23.74 -27.09
C LEU A 283 11.11 -22.85 -27.19
N ILE A 284 10.95 -21.51 -27.26
CA ILE A 284 12.09 -20.57 -27.33
C ILE A 284 13.07 -20.78 -26.15
N PRO A 285 12.63 -20.84 -24.88
CA PRO A 285 13.55 -20.98 -23.75
C PRO A 285 14.39 -22.27 -23.77
N TRP A 286 13.87 -23.34 -24.36
CA TRP A 286 14.51 -24.66 -24.37
C TRP A 286 15.57 -24.77 -25.49
N GLN A 287 15.34 -24.17 -26.66
CA GLN A 287 16.23 -24.30 -27.82
C GLN A 287 16.81 -22.97 -28.34
N ALA A 288 16.82 -21.94 -27.48
CA ALA A 288 17.45 -20.66 -27.78
C ALA A 288 18.96 -20.77 -28.06
N GLU A 289 19.64 -21.74 -27.44
CA GLU A 289 21.10 -21.90 -27.53
C GLU A 289 21.55 -22.25 -28.97
N ASP A 290 20.80 -23.11 -29.67
CA ASP A 290 21.08 -23.45 -31.07
C ASP A 290 20.39 -22.52 -32.07
N ALA A 291 19.50 -21.65 -31.60
CA ALA A 291 18.69 -20.72 -32.40
C ALA A 291 17.92 -21.41 -33.56
N ILE A 292 17.66 -22.71 -33.47
CA ILE A 292 17.03 -23.52 -34.54
C ILE A 292 15.60 -23.03 -34.80
N TYR A 293 14.85 -22.74 -33.74
CA TYR A 293 13.44 -22.29 -33.82
C TYR A 293 13.26 -20.80 -33.57
N PHE A 294 14.34 -20.03 -33.38
CA PHE A 294 14.25 -18.60 -33.11
C PHE A 294 13.50 -17.87 -34.23
N SER A 295 13.85 -18.13 -35.49
CA SER A 295 13.18 -17.52 -36.65
C SER A 295 11.69 -17.84 -36.68
N VAL A 296 11.31 -19.09 -36.38
CA VAL A 296 9.91 -19.55 -36.36
C VAL A 296 9.15 -18.82 -35.30
N ALA A 297 9.67 -18.86 -34.07
CA ALA A 297 8.97 -18.33 -32.93
C ALA A 297 8.85 -16.80 -33.01
N SER A 298 9.86 -16.10 -33.55
CA SER A 298 9.76 -14.67 -33.86
C SER A 298 8.73 -14.38 -34.96
N SER A 299 8.67 -15.16 -36.03
CA SER A 299 7.65 -15.00 -37.07
C SER A 299 6.24 -15.30 -36.57
N THR A 300 6.06 -16.36 -35.77
CA THR A 300 4.78 -16.71 -35.16
C THR A 300 4.34 -15.64 -34.18
N LEU A 301 5.25 -15.11 -33.35
CA LEU A 301 4.96 -13.98 -32.46
C LEU A 301 4.55 -12.74 -33.25
N LEU A 302 5.28 -12.38 -34.31
CA LEU A 302 4.94 -11.23 -35.16
C LEU A 302 3.57 -11.42 -35.83
N ALA A 303 3.32 -12.61 -36.38
CA ALA A 303 2.05 -12.92 -37.02
C ALA A 303 0.89 -12.83 -36.02
N GLU A 304 1.10 -13.35 -34.81
CA GLU A 304 0.11 -13.31 -33.76
C GLU A 304 -0.17 -11.88 -33.30
N VAL A 305 0.85 -11.02 -33.16
CA VAL A 305 0.64 -9.59 -32.84
C VAL A 305 -0.24 -8.91 -33.89
N ILE A 306 0.04 -9.14 -35.18
CA ILE A 306 -0.75 -8.54 -36.27
C ILE A 306 -2.18 -9.06 -36.25
N LEU A 307 -2.38 -10.37 -36.10
CA LEU A 307 -3.70 -10.97 -36.09
C LEU A 307 -4.50 -10.60 -34.82
N GLN A 308 -3.85 -10.45 -33.67
CA GLN A 308 -4.45 -9.93 -32.44
C GLN A 308 -4.86 -8.47 -32.61
N ALA A 309 -4.07 -7.65 -33.32
CA ALA A 309 -4.44 -6.27 -33.64
C ALA A 309 -5.66 -6.20 -34.57
N LEU A 310 -5.75 -7.08 -35.56
CA LEU A 310 -6.95 -7.19 -36.42
C LEU A 310 -8.17 -7.67 -35.63
N GLY A 311 -8.00 -8.66 -34.75
CA GLY A 311 -9.06 -9.16 -33.86
C GLY A 311 -9.50 -8.15 -32.80
N ALA A 312 -8.61 -7.23 -32.39
CA ALA A 312 -8.89 -6.20 -31.40
C ALA A 312 -10.10 -5.35 -31.77
N TYR A 313 -10.31 -5.10 -33.06
CA TYR A 313 -11.47 -4.37 -33.57
C TYR A 313 -12.78 -5.03 -33.12
N TYR A 314 -12.95 -6.33 -33.32
CA TYR A 314 -14.17 -7.05 -32.95
C TYR A 314 -14.34 -7.20 -31.43
N MET A 315 -13.24 -7.43 -30.69
CA MET A 315 -13.29 -7.45 -29.22
C MET A 315 -13.69 -6.08 -28.65
N GLY A 316 -13.18 -5.00 -29.23
CA GLY A 316 -13.56 -3.63 -28.89
C GLY A 316 -15.02 -3.32 -29.22
N VAL A 317 -15.48 -3.70 -30.42
CA VAL A 317 -16.88 -3.54 -30.85
C VAL A 317 -17.83 -4.29 -29.90
N ALA A 318 -17.56 -5.57 -29.60
CA ALA A 318 -18.37 -6.35 -28.67
C ALA A 318 -18.40 -5.71 -27.27
N THR A 319 -17.25 -5.26 -26.76
CA THR A 319 -17.16 -4.63 -25.44
C THR A 319 -17.93 -3.31 -25.40
N ASN A 320 -17.78 -2.46 -26.43
CA ASN A 320 -18.51 -1.19 -26.50
C ASN A 320 -20.01 -1.41 -26.67
N TYR A 321 -20.42 -2.40 -27.47
CA TYR A 321 -21.82 -2.74 -27.66
C TYR A 321 -22.46 -3.17 -26.34
N ALA A 322 -21.86 -4.10 -25.58
CA ALA A 322 -22.35 -4.47 -24.25
C ALA A 322 -22.39 -3.30 -23.26
N ARG A 323 -21.43 -2.37 -23.34
CA ARG A 323 -21.44 -1.15 -22.53
C ARG A 323 -22.63 -0.25 -22.86
N VAL A 324 -22.90 -0.03 -24.14
CA VAL A 324 -24.03 0.81 -24.63
C VAL A 324 -25.37 0.14 -24.31
N GLN A 325 -25.47 -1.17 -24.47
CA GLN A 325 -26.68 -1.96 -24.14
C GLN A 325 -26.85 -2.25 -22.65
N LYS A 326 -25.91 -1.83 -21.80
CA LYS A 326 -25.90 -2.09 -20.34
C LYS A 326 -25.89 -3.58 -19.97
N PHE A 327 -25.36 -4.45 -20.84
CA PHE A 327 -25.29 -5.89 -20.61
C PHE A 327 -24.35 -6.31 -19.48
N TYR A 328 -23.44 -5.43 -19.05
CA TYR A 328 -22.61 -5.66 -17.86
C TYR A 328 -23.36 -5.46 -16.53
N GLN A 329 -24.60 -4.94 -16.55
CA GLN A 329 -25.42 -4.87 -15.34
C GLN A 329 -25.93 -6.25 -14.94
N VAL A 330 -25.82 -6.57 -13.65
CA VAL A 330 -26.26 -7.85 -13.09
C VAL A 330 -27.75 -8.05 -13.37
N GLY A 331 -28.13 -9.23 -13.86
CA GLY A 331 -29.52 -9.58 -14.14
C GLY A 331 -30.02 -9.22 -15.54
N ARG A 332 -29.37 -8.28 -16.26
CA ARG A 332 -29.88 -7.75 -17.55
C ARG A 332 -30.10 -8.84 -18.59
N LEU A 333 -29.15 -9.76 -18.73
CA LEU A 333 -29.18 -10.84 -19.71
C LEU A 333 -29.85 -12.13 -19.17
N GLN A 334 -30.26 -12.20 -17.91
CA GLN A 334 -30.75 -13.46 -17.32
C GLN A 334 -32.07 -13.95 -17.93
N GLN A 335 -32.90 -13.02 -18.42
CA GLN A 335 -34.22 -13.32 -18.96
C GLN A 335 -34.23 -13.55 -20.47
N ALA A 336 -33.13 -13.25 -21.16
CA ALA A 336 -33.00 -13.52 -22.59
C ALA A 336 -32.71 -15.01 -22.81
N PRO A 337 -33.34 -15.68 -23.79
CA PRO A 337 -33.14 -17.11 -24.06
C PRO A 337 -31.65 -17.51 -24.11
N ARG A 338 -30.81 -16.65 -24.70
CA ARG A 338 -29.37 -16.90 -24.89
C ARG A 338 -28.48 -15.89 -24.17
N GLY A 339 -29.06 -15.17 -23.21
CA GLY A 339 -28.34 -14.10 -22.52
C GLY A 339 -27.17 -14.62 -21.67
N LYS A 340 -27.20 -15.87 -21.19
CA LYS A 340 -26.05 -16.48 -20.51
C LYS A 340 -24.85 -16.63 -21.45
N ASP A 341 -25.05 -17.09 -22.67
CA ASP A 341 -23.97 -17.26 -23.65
C ASP A 341 -23.44 -15.91 -24.14
N ALA A 342 -24.33 -14.94 -24.37
CA ALA A 342 -23.94 -13.57 -24.67
C ALA A 342 -23.14 -12.94 -23.52
N ALA A 343 -23.51 -13.18 -22.27
CA ALA A 343 -22.74 -12.72 -21.11
C ALA A 343 -21.32 -13.30 -21.08
N VAL A 344 -21.17 -14.59 -21.41
CA VAL A 344 -19.86 -15.25 -21.55
C VAL A 344 -19.04 -14.61 -22.68
N MET A 345 -19.67 -14.32 -23.82
CA MET A 345 -19.03 -13.62 -24.93
C MET A 345 -18.49 -12.26 -24.48
N TYR A 346 -19.34 -11.41 -23.87
CA TYR A 346 -18.93 -10.07 -23.44
C TYR A 346 -17.91 -10.08 -22.29
N ALA A 347 -18.00 -11.05 -21.38
CA ALA A 347 -16.98 -11.27 -20.36
C ALA A 347 -15.62 -11.63 -20.99
N GLY A 348 -15.63 -12.48 -22.02
CA GLY A 348 -14.43 -12.81 -22.79
C GLY A 348 -13.79 -11.59 -23.46
N SER A 349 -14.60 -10.71 -24.08
CA SER A 349 -14.06 -9.53 -24.77
C SER A 349 -13.43 -8.51 -23.82
N ILE A 350 -14.06 -8.21 -22.68
CA ILE A 350 -13.50 -7.28 -21.69
C ILE A 350 -12.26 -7.86 -21.01
N MET A 351 -12.27 -9.16 -20.70
CA MET A 351 -11.11 -9.87 -20.15
C MET A 351 -9.94 -9.82 -21.13
N TRP A 352 -10.19 -10.03 -22.42
CA TRP A 352 -9.17 -9.95 -23.46
C TRP A 352 -8.55 -8.54 -23.53
N LEU A 353 -9.37 -7.48 -23.52
CA LEU A 353 -8.86 -6.09 -23.54
C LEU A 353 -7.98 -5.78 -22.33
N SER A 354 -8.38 -6.24 -21.14
CA SER A 354 -7.60 -6.05 -19.91
C SER A 354 -6.27 -6.79 -19.96
N VAL A 355 -6.28 -8.06 -20.37
CA VAL A 355 -5.04 -8.84 -20.49
C VAL A 355 -4.13 -8.26 -21.57
N MET A 356 -4.67 -7.84 -22.71
CA MET A 356 -3.89 -7.23 -23.78
C MET A 356 -3.23 -5.93 -23.34
N PHE A 357 -3.95 -5.07 -22.61
CA PHE A 357 -3.37 -3.85 -22.04
C PHE A 357 -2.20 -4.16 -21.09
N ILE A 358 -2.38 -5.13 -20.18
CA ILE A 358 -1.33 -5.57 -19.25
C ILE A 358 -0.15 -6.19 -20.02
N ALA A 359 -0.40 -7.00 -21.03
CA ALA A 359 0.63 -7.63 -21.86
C ALA A 359 1.46 -6.58 -22.62
N VAL A 360 0.81 -5.58 -23.23
CA VAL A 360 1.49 -4.47 -23.90
C VAL A 360 2.29 -3.64 -22.89
N ALA A 361 1.70 -3.27 -21.75
CA ALA A 361 2.38 -2.51 -20.71
C ALA A 361 3.61 -3.24 -20.16
N THR A 362 3.50 -4.55 -19.88
CA THR A 362 4.62 -5.37 -19.41
C THR A 362 5.69 -5.56 -20.48
N CYS A 363 5.31 -5.73 -21.75
CA CYS A 363 6.23 -5.76 -22.88
C CYS A 363 6.99 -4.43 -23.03
N LEU A 364 6.30 -3.29 -23.03
CA LEU A 364 6.91 -1.96 -23.09
C LEU A 364 7.83 -1.73 -21.89
N TRP A 365 7.39 -2.07 -20.67
CA TRP A 365 8.21 -1.97 -19.46
C TRP A 365 9.50 -2.79 -19.55
N SER A 366 9.40 -3.98 -20.14
CA SER A 366 10.53 -4.88 -20.36
C SER A 366 11.48 -4.35 -21.45
N MET A 367 10.95 -3.88 -22.59
CA MET A 367 11.74 -3.34 -23.70
C MET A 367 12.46 -2.04 -23.34
N LEU A 368 11.79 -1.15 -22.60
CA LEU A 368 12.38 0.08 -22.10
C LEU A 368 13.44 -0.16 -21.02
N GLY A 369 13.65 -1.42 -20.60
CA GLY A 369 14.61 -1.76 -19.55
C GLY A 369 14.27 -1.09 -18.22
N MET A 370 13.01 -0.70 -18.01
CA MET A 370 12.59 0.05 -16.84
C MET A 370 12.73 -0.78 -15.56
N SER A 371 12.81 -2.11 -15.64
CA SER A 371 13.19 -2.95 -14.49
C SER A 371 14.60 -2.64 -13.97
N ASN A 372 15.56 -2.44 -14.88
CA ASN A 372 16.93 -2.06 -14.52
C ASN A 372 17.01 -0.59 -14.11
N TYR A 373 16.21 0.28 -14.75
CA TYR A 373 16.12 1.68 -14.37
C TYR A 373 15.49 1.86 -12.98
N VAL A 374 14.35 1.22 -12.68
CA VAL A 374 13.71 1.27 -11.36
C VAL A 374 14.57 0.60 -10.30
N ALA A 375 15.29 -0.47 -10.60
CA ALA A 375 16.26 -1.05 -9.66
C ALA A 375 17.46 -0.14 -9.39
N ALA A 376 17.96 0.56 -10.42
CA ALA A 376 19.02 1.55 -10.30
C ALA A 376 18.53 2.78 -9.52
N VAL A 377 17.38 3.34 -9.92
CA VAL A 377 16.71 4.50 -9.32
C VAL A 377 16.25 4.23 -7.90
N ALA A 378 15.74 3.04 -7.56
CA ALA A 378 15.45 2.68 -6.16
C ALA A 378 16.73 2.62 -5.31
N PHE A 379 17.89 2.38 -5.93
CA PHE A 379 19.19 2.45 -5.26
C PHE A 379 19.68 3.90 -5.09
N THR A 380 19.52 4.74 -6.11
CA THR A 380 19.91 6.16 -6.08
C THR A 380 18.95 7.02 -5.23
N ILE A 381 17.65 6.75 -5.26
CA ILE A 381 16.59 7.49 -4.53
C ILE A 381 16.57 7.13 -3.04
N ARG A 382 17.04 5.95 -2.63
CA ARG A 382 17.06 5.57 -1.19
C ARG A 382 18.05 6.36 -0.32
N GLY A 383 18.63 7.45 -0.84
CA GLY A 383 19.39 8.40 -0.04
C GLY A 383 20.66 7.81 0.56
N PHE A 384 21.18 6.68 0.05
CA PHE A 384 22.38 6.04 0.59
C PHE A 384 23.59 6.97 0.55
N LYS A 385 23.74 7.80 -0.49
CA LYS A 385 24.78 8.85 -0.54
C LYS A 385 24.64 9.83 0.63
N ARG A 386 23.44 10.39 0.84
CA ARG A 386 23.17 11.34 1.93
C ARG A 386 23.33 10.68 3.29
N LYS A 387 22.86 9.44 3.44
CA LYS A 387 22.93 8.65 4.67
C LYS A 387 24.37 8.27 5.03
N ALA A 388 25.16 7.83 4.06
CA ALA A 388 26.57 7.51 4.25
C ALA A 388 27.37 8.77 4.61
N ALA A 389 27.14 9.89 3.91
CA ALA A 389 27.77 11.17 4.24
C ALA A 389 27.39 11.67 5.64
N ARG A 390 26.10 11.57 6.02
CA ARG A 390 25.62 11.95 7.36
C ARG A 390 26.21 11.06 8.45
N SER A 391 26.23 9.74 8.26
CA SER A 391 26.82 8.81 9.23
C SER A 391 28.34 8.99 9.35
N ARG A 392 29.03 9.27 8.24
CA ARG A 392 30.46 9.65 8.25
C ARG A 392 30.70 10.90 9.09
N SER A 393 29.98 11.99 8.79
CA SER A 393 30.10 13.25 9.54
C SER A 393 29.77 13.08 11.02
N LEU A 394 28.76 12.24 11.34
CA LEU A 394 28.45 11.90 12.72
C LEU A 394 29.60 11.16 13.40
N ALA A 395 30.22 10.18 12.75
CA ALA A 395 31.37 9.46 13.30
C ALA A 395 32.59 10.39 13.52
N GLU A 396 32.89 11.29 12.58
CA GLU A 396 33.95 12.30 12.70
C GLU A 396 33.66 13.29 13.85
N ALA A 397 32.40 13.72 14.00
CA ALA A 397 31.99 14.58 15.10
C ALA A 397 32.12 13.87 16.46
N GLN A 398 31.75 12.59 16.56
CA GLN A 398 31.93 11.82 17.80
C GLN A 398 33.41 11.61 18.11
N ALA A 399 34.26 11.30 17.12
CA ALA A 399 35.71 11.21 17.33
C ALA A 399 36.28 12.52 17.90
N THR A 400 35.81 13.66 17.39
CA THR A 400 36.23 14.99 17.87
C THR A 400 35.74 15.26 19.30
N LYS A 401 34.49 14.89 19.62
CA LYS A 401 33.96 14.98 20.98
C LYS A 401 34.77 14.14 21.95
N VAL A 402 35.06 12.89 21.62
CA VAL A 402 35.88 12.00 22.46
C VAL A 402 37.31 12.55 22.61
N ARG A 403 37.88 13.16 21.57
CA ARG A 403 39.18 13.85 21.65
C ARG A 403 39.16 15.01 22.64
N SER A 404 38.10 15.80 22.69
CA SER A 404 37.96 16.88 23.70
C SER A 404 37.81 16.34 25.13
N LEU A 405 37.12 15.21 25.32
CA LEU A 405 37.03 14.56 26.64
C LEU A 405 38.38 14.03 27.10
N ARG A 406 39.16 13.48 26.17
CA ARG A 406 40.54 13.06 26.44
C ARG A 406 41.42 14.24 26.85
N THR A 407 41.39 15.37 26.13
CA THR A 407 42.20 16.54 26.49
C THR A 407 41.82 17.09 27.86
N ASN A 408 40.52 17.06 28.21
CA ASN A 408 40.06 17.44 29.54
C ASN A 408 40.55 16.47 30.63
N LEU A 409 40.60 15.18 30.33
CA LEU A 409 41.17 14.17 31.22
C LEU A 409 42.67 14.37 31.42
N ASP A 410 43.41 14.65 30.34
CA ASP A 410 44.86 14.88 30.38
C ASP A 410 45.22 16.11 31.23
N ALA A 411 44.38 17.16 31.18
CA ALA A 411 44.52 18.37 32.00
C ALA A 411 44.18 18.16 33.48
N TRP A 412 43.48 17.08 33.84
CA TRP A 412 43.10 16.78 35.22
C TRP A 412 44.22 16.04 35.96
N SER A 413 44.58 16.52 37.15
CA SER A 413 45.59 15.89 38.01
C SER A 413 44.93 15.32 39.28
N PRO A 414 44.74 13.99 39.38
CA PRO A 414 44.20 13.37 40.58
C PRO A 414 45.22 13.29 41.70
N THR A 415 44.74 13.41 42.94
CA THR A 415 45.54 13.17 44.14
C THR A 415 45.49 11.68 44.53
N GLY A 416 46.48 10.90 44.10
CA GLY A 416 46.67 9.50 44.50
C GLY A 416 47.15 8.58 43.37
N ALA A 417 48.05 7.64 43.69
CA ALA A 417 48.65 6.73 42.70
C ALA A 417 47.64 5.80 42.01
N ASP A 418 46.59 5.37 42.72
CA ASP A 418 45.53 4.52 42.16
C ASP A 418 44.70 5.27 41.10
N LEU A 419 44.37 6.53 41.38
CA LEU A 419 43.63 7.39 40.46
C LEU A 419 44.46 7.74 39.21
N GLU A 420 45.79 7.87 39.34
CA GLU A 420 46.66 8.10 38.18
C GLU A 420 46.72 6.87 37.26
N ARG A 421 46.72 5.65 37.83
CA ARG A 421 46.59 4.41 37.04
C ARG A 421 45.25 4.33 36.32
N GLU A 422 44.15 4.66 37.00
CA GLU A 422 42.82 4.70 36.36
C GLU A 422 42.74 5.75 35.26
N LYS A 423 43.31 6.95 35.49
CA LYS A 423 43.42 8.01 34.48
C LYS A 423 44.17 7.52 33.24
N GLN A 424 45.30 6.82 33.40
CA GLN A 424 46.05 6.26 32.29
C GLN A 424 45.24 5.19 31.52
N ALA A 425 44.56 4.29 32.24
CA ALA A 425 43.69 3.28 31.63
C ALA A 425 42.55 3.92 30.82
N LEU A 426 41.94 4.97 31.36
CA LEU A 426 40.89 5.74 30.70
C LEU A 426 41.43 6.51 29.48
N GLY A 427 42.64 7.09 29.54
CA GLY A 427 43.32 7.72 28.41
C GLY A 427 43.58 6.75 27.24
N ASN A 428 44.03 5.53 27.55
CA ASN A 428 44.16 4.46 26.56
C ASN A 428 42.80 4.09 25.94
N ALA A 429 41.77 3.97 26.77
CA ALA A 429 40.43 3.62 26.32
C ALA A 429 39.80 4.72 25.43
N TYR A 430 40.04 5.99 25.73
CA TYR A 430 39.68 7.10 24.84
C TYR A 430 40.42 7.04 23.50
N THR A 431 41.71 6.70 23.50
CA THR A 431 42.50 6.52 22.26
C THR A 431 41.88 5.49 21.33
N GLU A 432 41.51 4.32 21.86
CA GLU A 432 40.88 3.25 21.09
C GLU A 432 39.49 3.64 20.60
N THR A 433 38.70 4.36 21.40
CA THR A 433 37.39 4.88 20.97
C THR A 433 37.51 5.83 19.79
N ILE A 434 38.50 6.73 19.82
CA ILE A 434 38.77 7.68 18.73
C ILE A 434 39.14 6.90 17.46
N ARG A 435 40.08 5.96 17.56
CA ARG A 435 40.46 5.07 16.44
C ARG A 435 39.25 4.32 15.89
N ALA A 436 38.32 3.92 16.77
CA ALA A 436 37.14 3.18 16.38
C ALA A 436 36.14 4.03 15.59
N PHE A 437 35.88 5.27 16.03
CA PHE A 437 35.05 6.20 15.26
C PHE A 437 35.71 6.60 13.93
N GLU A 438 37.03 6.79 13.88
CA GLU A 438 37.75 7.07 12.64
C GLU A 438 37.69 5.89 11.65
N ALA A 439 37.79 4.65 12.16
CA ALA A 439 37.59 3.45 11.33
C ALA A 439 36.17 3.37 10.76
N LEU A 440 35.14 3.67 11.57
CA LEU A 440 33.77 3.77 11.08
C LEU A 440 33.59 4.87 10.04
N ALA A 441 34.19 6.06 10.25
CA ALA A 441 34.15 7.15 9.29
C ALA A 441 34.75 6.75 7.93
N ARG A 442 35.90 6.06 7.93
CA ARG A 442 36.51 5.50 6.70
C ARG A 442 35.62 4.48 6.02
N ALA A 443 34.98 3.59 6.78
CA ALA A 443 34.09 2.58 6.22
C ALA A 443 32.79 3.19 5.63
N TRP A 444 32.25 4.25 6.25
CA TRP A 444 31.15 5.03 5.69
C TRP A 444 31.56 5.80 4.43
N GLN A 445 32.80 6.33 4.39
CA GLN A 445 33.36 6.94 3.20
C GLN A 445 33.52 5.93 2.06
N ALA A 446 33.98 4.71 2.34
CA ALA A 446 34.06 3.64 1.35
C ALA A 446 32.68 3.31 0.76
N LEU A 447 31.63 3.26 1.59
CA LEU A 447 30.26 3.07 1.13
C LEU A 447 29.79 4.23 0.25
N GLN A 448 30.11 5.47 0.63
CA GLN A 448 29.79 6.65 -0.16
C GLN A 448 30.45 6.59 -1.54
N THR A 449 31.76 6.32 -1.61
CA THR A 449 32.52 6.16 -2.85
C THR A 449 31.97 5.04 -3.73
N TYR A 450 31.59 3.91 -3.13
CA TYR A 450 31.00 2.77 -3.83
C TYR A 450 29.68 3.13 -4.51
N VAL A 451 28.80 3.82 -3.79
CA VAL A 451 27.47 4.22 -4.30
C VAL A 451 27.57 5.31 -5.36
N THR A 452 28.58 6.19 -5.28
CA THR A 452 28.76 7.28 -6.26
C THR A 452 29.76 6.91 -7.35
N SER A 453 31.05 6.97 -7.04
CA SER A 453 32.13 6.94 -8.02
C SER A 453 32.24 5.58 -8.70
N ASP A 454 32.20 4.48 -7.95
CA ASP A 454 32.39 3.16 -8.55
C ASP A 454 31.19 2.74 -9.40
N THR A 455 29.98 3.10 -8.96
CA THR A 455 28.76 2.86 -9.73
C THR A 455 28.73 3.71 -11.01
N GLU A 456 29.13 4.99 -10.94
CA GLU A 456 29.23 5.87 -12.11
C GLU A 456 30.30 5.38 -13.09
N ARG A 457 31.48 4.98 -12.61
CA ARG A 457 32.54 4.37 -13.42
C ARG A 457 32.05 3.13 -14.15
N LEU A 458 31.32 2.24 -13.47
CA LEU A 458 30.75 1.05 -14.09
C LEU A 458 29.71 1.39 -15.17
N VAL A 459 28.83 2.37 -14.92
CA VAL A 459 27.83 2.82 -15.89
C VAL A 459 28.49 3.45 -17.11
N THR A 460 29.48 4.32 -16.91
CA THR A 460 30.22 4.97 -17.98
C THR A 460 31.02 3.96 -18.81
N ALA A 461 31.74 3.04 -18.16
CA ALA A 461 32.46 1.97 -18.85
C ALA A 461 31.51 1.03 -19.63
N SER A 462 30.32 0.72 -19.08
CA SER A 462 29.29 -0.05 -19.76
C SER A 462 28.73 0.65 -21.01
N LYS A 463 28.49 1.97 -20.92
CA LYS A 463 28.07 2.78 -22.07
C LYS A 463 29.16 2.83 -23.15
N ALA A 464 30.42 3.03 -22.75
CA ALA A 464 31.57 3.04 -23.66
C ALA A 464 31.73 1.69 -24.38
N LEU A 465 31.63 0.57 -23.65
CA LEU A 465 31.67 -0.78 -24.23
C LEU A 465 30.55 -1.01 -25.26
N ARG A 466 29.33 -0.53 -24.98
CA ARG A 466 28.20 -0.61 -25.93
C ARG A 466 28.42 0.24 -27.18
N GLN A 467 28.98 1.43 -27.04
CA GLN A 467 29.31 2.30 -28.17
C GLN A 467 30.44 1.71 -29.02
N GLN A 468 31.45 1.14 -28.38
CA GLN A 468 32.57 0.51 -29.05
C GLN A 468 32.16 -0.75 -29.83
N ARG A 469 31.29 -1.60 -29.26
CA ARG A 469 30.71 -2.75 -30.00
C ARG A 469 29.96 -2.35 -31.28
N LYS A 470 29.56 -1.08 -31.42
CA LYS A 470 28.97 -0.55 -32.67
C LYS A 470 30.00 -0.03 -33.68
N ARG A 471 31.24 0.26 -33.28
CA ARG A 471 32.25 1.00 -34.07
C ARG A 471 33.52 0.19 -34.42
N ALA A 472 33.44 -1.14 -34.46
CA ALA A 472 34.57 -2.06 -34.65
C ALA A 472 35.53 -2.11 -33.42
N PRO A 473 36.32 -3.20 -33.25
CA PRO A 473 36.96 -3.50 -31.97
C PRO A 473 38.22 -2.64 -31.75
N ALA A 474 38.29 -1.97 -30.60
CA ALA A 474 39.54 -1.55 -29.99
C ALA A 474 39.57 -2.12 -28.55
N GLY A 475 40.71 -2.58 -28.03
CA GLY A 475 40.73 -3.33 -26.76
C GLY A 475 40.35 -2.52 -25.50
N ASN A 476 40.45 -1.19 -25.55
CA ASN A 476 40.55 -0.39 -24.32
C ASN A 476 39.24 -0.28 -23.50
N ALA A 477 38.05 -0.28 -24.11
CA ALA A 477 36.81 -0.11 -23.33
C ALA A 477 36.36 -1.41 -22.65
N GLU A 478 36.76 -2.57 -23.18
CA GLU A 478 36.52 -3.86 -22.54
C GLU A 478 37.35 -4.01 -21.26
N GLU A 479 38.64 -3.69 -21.32
CA GLU A 479 39.51 -3.68 -20.14
C GLU A 479 39.00 -2.69 -19.07
N ALA A 480 38.61 -1.47 -19.48
CA ALA A 480 38.06 -0.46 -18.57
C ALA A 480 36.77 -0.95 -17.88
N TYR A 481 35.90 -1.65 -18.63
CA TYR A 481 34.69 -2.26 -18.08
C TYR A 481 35.00 -3.39 -17.10
N PHE A 482 35.88 -4.32 -17.46
CA PHE A 482 36.27 -5.42 -16.57
C PHE A 482 36.92 -4.91 -15.28
N ARG A 483 37.77 -3.88 -15.36
CA ARG A 483 38.39 -3.25 -14.19
C ARG A 483 37.36 -2.56 -13.29
N ALA A 484 36.43 -1.77 -13.87
CA ALA A 484 35.37 -1.14 -13.09
C ALA A 484 34.42 -2.19 -12.46
N TYR A 485 34.15 -3.28 -13.19
CA TYR A 485 33.29 -4.35 -12.72
C TYR A 485 33.93 -5.15 -11.59
N SER A 486 35.21 -5.52 -11.69
CA SER A 486 35.94 -6.28 -10.67
C SER A 486 36.02 -5.52 -9.35
N ILE A 487 36.30 -4.21 -9.38
CA ILE A 487 36.26 -3.35 -8.19
C ILE A 487 34.86 -3.35 -7.58
N TRP A 488 33.83 -3.16 -8.41
CA TRP A 488 32.46 -3.04 -7.95
C TRP A 488 31.84 -4.33 -7.38
N ILE A 489 32.29 -5.50 -7.85
CA ILE A 489 31.84 -6.82 -7.34
C ILE A 489 32.62 -7.22 -6.06
N GLN A 490 33.91 -6.92 -5.97
CA GLN A 490 34.77 -7.36 -4.85
C GLN A 490 34.73 -6.43 -3.63
N LEU A 491 34.45 -5.13 -3.81
CA LEU A 491 34.53 -4.17 -2.71
C LEU A 491 33.63 -4.50 -1.51
N PRO A 492 32.36 -4.96 -1.67
CA PRO A 492 31.53 -5.35 -0.53
C PRO A 492 32.16 -6.45 0.34
N SER A 493 32.71 -7.50 -0.27
CA SER A 493 33.37 -8.60 0.44
C SER A 493 34.61 -8.11 1.19
N LYS A 494 35.44 -7.27 0.55
CA LYS A 494 36.61 -6.66 1.19
C LYS A 494 36.21 -5.85 2.43
N GLN A 495 35.17 -5.01 2.31
CA GLN A 495 34.70 -4.19 3.42
C GLN A 495 34.09 -5.02 4.56
N LEU A 496 33.45 -6.15 4.27
CA LEU A 496 32.98 -7.08 5.30
C LEU A 496 34.12 -7.73 6.08
N VAL A 497 35.22 -8.08 5.41
CA VAL A 497 36.43 -8.58 6.07
C VAL A 497 37.02 -7.49 6.99
N ASP A 498 37.19 -6.26 6.49
CA ASP A 498 37.70 -5.13 7.26
C ASP A 498 36.83 -4.85 8.51
N LEU A 499 35.50 -4.87 8.35
CA LEU A 499 34.54 -4.72 9.45
C LEU A 499 34.54 -5.92 10.42
N GLY A 500 34.84 -7.12 9.94
CA GLY A 500 35.01 -8.31 10.76
C GLY A 500 36.21 -8.19 11.70
N THR A 501 37.37 -7.79 11.16
CA THR A 501 38.58 -7.52 11.95
C THR A 501 38.34 -6.42 12.98
N PHE A 502 37.67 -5.34 12.56
CA PHE A 502 37.27 -4.26 13.46
C PHE A 502 36.38 -4.75 14.61
N LYS A 503 35.40 -5.62 14.34
CA LYS A 503 34.49 -6.17 15.35
C LYS A 503 35.25 -6.93 16.44
N GLY A 504 36.26 -7.71 16.06
CA GLY A 504 37.10 -8.45 17.00
C GLY A 504 37.87 -7.52 17.94
N ALA A 505 38.61 -6.57 17.38
CA ALA A 505 39.36 -5.57 18.14
C ALA A 505 38.44 -4.74 19.06
N PHE A 506 37.27 -4.33 18.53
CA PHE A 506 36.28 -3.56 19.28
C PHE A 506 35.66 -4.36 20.45
N ALA A 507 35.38 -5.64 20.26
CA ALA A 507 34.82 -6.50 21.31
C ALA A 507 35.79 -6.67 22.48
N GLN A 508 37.07 -6.91 22.17
CA GLN A 508 38.13 -7.00 23.18
C GLN A 508 38.23 -5.69 23.96
N TRP A 509 38.33 -4.55 23.27
CA TRP A 509 38.41 -3.25 23.92
C TRP A 509 37.15 -2.91 24.75
N ASN A 510 35.95 -3.14 24.24
CA ASN A 510 34.70 -2.87 24.97
C ASN A 510 34.59 -3.72 26.25
N SER A 511 35.18 -4.92 26.27
CA SER A 511 35.26 -5.71 27.50
C SER A 511 36.16 -5.04 28.56
N VAL A 512 37.30 -4.50 28.17
CA VAL A 512 38.21 -3.75 29.05
C VAL A 512 37.51 -2.53 29.64
N VAL A 513 36.76 -1.77 28.84
CA VAL A 513 35.97 -0.62 29.31
C VAL A 513 34.95 -1.04 30.38
N ARG A 514 34.25 -2.15 30.16
CA ARG A 514 33.24 -2.64 31.11
C ARG A 514 33.85 -3.13 32.42
N VAL A 515 34.98 -3.84 32.35
CA VAL A 515 35.70 -4.34 33.53
C VAL A 515 36.21 -3.17 34.37
N ASN A 516 36.85 -2.18 33.74
CA ASN A 516 37.35 -1.01 34.48
C ASN A 516 36.21 -0.17 35.07
N ARG A 517 35.09 0.00 34.35
CA ARG A 517 33.90 0.65 34.91
C ARG A 517 33.39 -0.06 36.16
N ALA A 518 33.31 -1.40 36.13
CA ALA A 518 32.87 -2.18 37.29
C ALA A 518 33.84 -1.99 38.47
N ALA A 519 35.14 -2.09 38.22
CA ALA A 519 36.18 -1.86 39.23
C ALA A 519 36.08 -0.46 39.86
N SER A 520 35.95 0.61 39.05
CA SER A 520 35.79 1.98 39.58
C SER A 520 34.47 2.16 40.33
N THR A 521 33.41 1.43 39.97
CA THR A 521 32.13 1.44 40.70
C THR A 521 32.31 0.83 42.09
N ASP A 522 32.97 -0.32 42.18
CA ASP A 522 33.23 -1.02 43.44
C ASP A 522 34.14 -0.17 44.34
N GLN A 523 35.17 0.46 43.77
CA GLN A 523 36.06 1.37 44.49
C GLN A 523 35.28 2.59 45.04
N SER A 524 34.45 3.24 44.22
CA SER A 524 33.66 4.40 44.66
C SER A 524 32.66 4.04 45.76
N ASN A 525 32.04 2.85 45.67
CA ASN A 525 31.14 2.34 46.70
C ASN A 525 31.89 2.06 48.01
N SER A 526 33.10 1.49 47.93
CA SER A 526 33.98 1.26 49.08
C SER A 526 34.34 2.57 49.78
N THR A 527 34.81 3.58 49.04
CA THR A 527 35.12 4.91 49.60
C THR A 527 33.87 5.57 50.21
N SER A 528 32.70 5.43 49.57
CA SER A 528 31.44 5.94 50.14
C SER A 528 31.08 5.30 51.47
N MET A 529 31.30 3.98 51.61
CA MET A 529 31.07 3.27 52.88
C MET A 529 32.05 3.72 53.96
N GLU A 530 33.32 3.92 53.61
CA GLU A 530 34.34 4.45 54.53
C GLU A 530 33.97 5.85 55.05
N ILE A 531 33.53 6.75 54.17
CA ILE A 531 33.07 8.10 54.57
C ILE A 531 31.87 8.02 55.52
N LYS A 532 30.90 7.13 55.26
CA LYS A 532 29.75 6.92 56.15
C LYS A 532 30.20 6.44 57.53
N PHE A 533 31.16 5.51 57.57
CA PHE A 533 31.73 5.02 58.83
C PHE A 533 32.47 6.12 59.60
N LEU A 534 33.31 6.91 58.92
CA LEU A 534 34.03 8.03 59.53
C LEU A 534 33.07 9.10 60.06
N LYS A 535 32.01 9.45 59.32
CA LYS A 535 30.97 10.40 59.77
C LYS A 535 30.20 9.89 60.99
N ALA A 536 29.87 8.60 61.04
CA ALA A 536 29.24 7.98 62.20
C ALA A 536 30.18 8.02 63.43
N THR A 537 31.47 7.78 63.21
CA THR A 537 32.50 7.89 64.26
C THR A 537 32.63 9.33 64.75
N LEU A 538 32.65 10.32 63.84
CA LEU A 538 32.69 11.74 64.18
C LEU A 538 31.50 12.16 65.02
N ALA A 539 30.29 11.77 64.63
CA ALA A 539 29.07 12.07 65.40
C ALA A 539 29.12 11.47 66.81
N LYS A 540 29.62 10.24 66.95
CA LYS A 540 29.81 9.59 68.26
C LYS A 540 30.83 10.34 69.13
N THR A 541 31.95 10.76 68.55
CA THR A 541 32.98 11.54 69.26
C THR A 541 32.48 12.92 69.65
N GLN A 542 31.76 13.63 68.75
CA GLN A 542 31.16 14.93 69.03
C GLN A 542 30.12 14.85 70.16
N ALA A 543 29.28 13.80 70.19
CA ALA A 543 28.32 13.58 71.27
C ALA A 543 29.00 13.38 72.64
N LYS A 544 30.13 12.64 72.67
CA LYS A 544 30.95 12.51 73.89
C LYS A 544 31.50 13.86 74.35
N VAL A 545 32.08 14.63 73.43
CA VAL A 545 32.62 15.97 73.72
C VAL A 545 31.52 16.91 74.24
N GLN A 546 30.34 16.91 73.62
CA GLN A 546 29.19 17.72 74.07
C GLN A 546 28.70 17.31 75.46
N THR A 547 28.66 16.01 75.76
CA THR A 547 28.26 15.50 77.08
C THR A 547 29.25 15.94 78.16
N LEU A 548 30.55 15.85 77.88
CA LEU A 548 31.60 16.34 78.78
C LEU A 548 31.48 17.85 78.98
N GLN A 549 31.26 18.63 77.92
CA GLN A 549 31.08 20.08 78.00
C GLN A 549 29.86 20.47 78.84
N PHE A 550 28.74 19.75 78.68
CA PHE A 550 27.55 19.96 79.51
C PHE A 550 27.81 19.70 80.99
N LEU A 551 28.52 18.62 81.32
CA LEU A 551 28.93 18.29 82.69
C LEU A 551 29.83 19.38 83.29
N ILE A 552 30.81 19.85 82.52
CA ILE A 552 31.71 20.96 82.87
C ILE A 552 30.90 22.22 83.22
N ASP A 553 29.99 22.61 82.34
CA ASP A 553 29.22 23.85 82.48
C ASP A 553 28.23 23.76 83.64
N GLY A 554 27.61 22.60 83.86
CA GLY A 554 26.76 22.33 85.02
C GLY A 554 27.52 22.47 86.34
N HIS A 555 28.73 21.88 86.41
CA HIS A 555 29.60 22.00 87.57
C HIS A 555 30.03 23.46 87.82
N ARG A 556 30.39 24.21 86.76
CA ARG A 556 30.74 25.63 86.88
C ARG A 556 29.58 26.49 87.38
N LYS A 557 28.38 26.33 86.83
CA LYS A 557 27.18 27.08 87.26
C LYS A 557 26.85 26.84 88.73
N GLN A 558 26.92 25.59 89.17
CA GLN A 558 26.62 25.27 90.57
C GLN A 558 27.67 25.87 91.52
N ARG A 559 28.94 25.85 91.15
CA ARG A 559 30.03 26.48 91.93
C ARG A 559 29.85 27.99 92.06
N GLN A 560 29.25 28.64 91.06
CA GLN A 560 28.94 30.08 91.10
C GLN A 560 27.72 30.42 91.97
N GLN A 561 26.77 29.50 92.15
CA GLN A 561 25.51 29.77 92.87
C GLN A 561 25.55 29.54 94.39
N ALA A 562 26.57 28.86 94.93
CA ALA A 562 26.65 28.62 96.38
C ALA A 562 28.10 28.70 96.93
N PRO A 563 28.69 29.90 97.07
CA PRO A 563 30.07 30.04 97.54
C PRO A 563 30.31 29.78 99.03
N ARG A 564 29.29 29.42 99.85
CA ARG A 564 29.42 29.35 101.33
C ARG A 564 28.87 28.14 102.06
N TYR A 565 28.49 27.04 101.39
CA TYR A 565 28.25 25.77 102.07
C TYR A 565 28.94 24.63 101.32
N ALA A 566 29.85 23.93 102.01
CA ALA A 566 30.47 22.70 101.56
C ALA A 566 29.41 21.58 101.53
N ILE A 567 28.59 21.58 100.50
CA ILE A 567 27.83 20.39 100.11
C ILE A 567 28.84 19.44 99.46
N SER A 568 28.98 18.23 99.99
CA SER A 568 29.95 17.24 99.49
C SER A 568 29.78 17.05 97.97
N GLU A 569 30.85 17.27 97.20
CA GLU A 569 30.90 17.11 95.73
C GLU A 569 30.26 15.79 95.26
N ASN A 570 30.38 14.73 96.07
CA ASN A 570 29.78 13.42 95.81
C ASN A 570 28.26 13.44 95.58
N ARG A 571 27.49 14.28 96.28
CA ARG A 571 26.02 14.28 96.17
C ARG A 571 25.52 14.94 94.89
N PHE A 572 26.26 15.94 94.37
CA PHE A 572 25.94 16.55 93.07
C PHE A 572 26.28 15.60 91.92
N VAL A 573 27.47 15.00 91.97
CA VAL A 573 27.91 14.08 90.93
C VAL A 573 27.01 12.84 90.88
N LEU A 574 26.63 12.25 92.03
CA LEU A 574 25.67 11.13 92.07
C LEU A 574 24.29 11.51 91.52
N LYS A 575 23.77 12.71 91.84
CA LYS A 575 22.47 13.16 91.32
C LYS A 575 22.51 13.36 89.80
N HIS A 576 23.57 13.97 89.27
CA HIS A 576 23.73 14.17 87.83
C HIS A 576 24.06 12.87 87.08
N ILE A 577 24.76 11.90 87.69
CA ILE A 577 24.94 10.55 87.11
C ILE A 577 23.58 9.85 87.01
N SER A 578 22.72 9.96 88.02
CA SER A 578 21.37 9.39 87.98
C SER A 578 20.51 10.05 86.90
N ASP A 579 20.58 11.38 86.75
CA ASP A 579 19.85 12.09 85.69
C ASP A 579 20.40 11.79 84.29
N LEU A 580 21.72 11.62 84.15
CA LEU A 580 22.39 11.18 82.91
C LEU A 580 22.05 9.74 82.54
N GLN A 581 21.97 8.83 83.51
CA GLN A 581 21.44 7.48 83.30
C GLN A 581 20.01 7.56 82.78
N LEU A 582 19.14 8.38 83.39
CA LEU A 582 17.75 8.52 82.95
C LEU A 582 17.61 9.12 81.53
N GLN A 583 18.50 10.05 81.15
CA GLN A 583 18.54 10.63 79.80
C GLN A 583 19.12 9.67 78.75
N LEU A 584 20.16 8.92 79.08
CA LEU A 584 20.72 7.87 78.21
C LEU A 584 19.71 6.74 77.94
N TYR A 585 18.82 6.43 78.91
CA TYR A 585 17.75 5.45 78.76
C TYR A 585 16.52 5.95 77.96
N LYS A 586 16.44 7.24 77.59
CA LYS A 586 15.32 7.81 76.80
C LYS A 586 15.50 7.74 75.28
N HIS A 587 16.66 7.32 74.77
CA HIS A 587 16.86 7.12 73.33
C HIS A 587 16.45 5.69 72.90
N PRO A 588 15.41 5.50 72.06
CA PRO A 588 14.80 4.18 71.84
C PRO A 588 15.61 3.19 71.00
N THR A 589 16.85 3.50 70.60
CA THR A 589 17.54 2.72 69.58
C THR A 589 19.04 2.61 69.82
N SER A 590 19.47 1.92 70.88
CA SER A 590 20.68 1.10 70.80
C SER A 590 20.79 0.16 72.01
N ARG A 591 21.09 -1.10 71.69
CA ARG A 591 21.55 -2.23 72.53
C ARG A 591 21.79 -1.91 74.02
N LYS A 592 21.05 -2.56 74.92
CA LYS A 592 21.31 -2.52 76.38
C LYS A 592 22.77 -2.94 76.63
N PRO A 593 23.61 -2.12 77.28
CA PRO A 593 24.94 -2.53 77.70
C PRO A 593 24.84 -3.74 78.62
N THR A 594 25.83 -4.63 78.57
CA THR A 594 25.85 -5.80 79.45
C THR A 594 26.04 -5.35 80.90
N GLN A 595 25.49 -6.07 81.88
CA GLN A 595 25.59 -5.74 83.31
C GLN A 595 27.06 -5.56 83.76
N GLN A 596 28.00 -6.19 83.04
CA GLN A 596 29.44 -6.08 83.27
C GLN A 596 30.06 -4.78 82.73
N GLU A 597 29.57 -4.25 81.60
CA GLU A 597 29.95 -2.93 81.07
C GLU A 597 29.34 -1.81 81.92
N GLU A 598 28.11 -1.98 82.43
CA GLU A 598 27.51 -1.06 83.41
C GLU A 598 28.32 -1.03 84.72
N LEU A 599 28.73 -2.19 85.24
CA LEU A 599 29.56 -2.26 86.44
C LEU A 599 30.98 -1.71 86.21
N SER A 600 31.58 -1.85 85.03
CA SER A 600 32.91 -1.29 84.76
C SER A 600 32.88 0.23 84.63
N HIS A 601 31.84 0.78 84.00
CA HIS A 601 31.64 2.23 83.91
C HIS A 601 31.30 2.83 85.28
N LEU A 602 30.45 2.18 86.07
CA LEU A 602 30.14 2.62 87.43
C LEU A 602 31.35 2.50 88.36
N ARG A 603 32.19 1.46 88.24
CA ARG A 603 33.46 1.37 88.98
C ARG A 603 34.48 2.41 88.55
N GLN A 604 34.60 2.74 87.26
CA GLN A 604 35.49 3.81 86.82
C GLN A 604 35.05 5.18 87.34
N ILE A 605 33.74 5.42 87.40
CA ILE A 605 33.16 6.64 87.94
C ILE A 605 33.29 6.69 89.49
N ASP A 606 33.07 5.57 90.17
CA ASP A 606 33.25 5.42 91.63
C ASP A 606 34.73 5.56 92.04
N THR A 607 35.66 4.98 91.27
CA THR A 607 37.10 5.13 91.49
C THR A 607 37.57 6.57 91.24
N ALA A 608 36.99 7.26 90.26
CA ALA A 608 37.26 8.68 90.00
C ALA A 608 36.64 9.61 91.05
N LEU A 609 35.59 9.18 91.77
CA LEU A 609 34.93 9.93 92.83
C LEU A 609 35.51 9.67 94.23
N VAL A 610 35.98 8.46 94.51
CA VAL A 610 36.56 8.07 95.81
C VAL A 610 37.99 8.60 96.00
N HIS A 611 38.75 8.80 94.93
CA HIS A 611 40.04 9.53 94.98
C HIS A 611 39.83 11.04 94.91
N GLY A 612 39.08 11.59 95.88
CA GLY A 612 38.68 13.01 96.05
C GLY A 612 39.80 14.06 96.18
N VAL A 613 40.83 13.98 95.36
CA VAL A 613 41.78 15.05 95.05
C VAL A 613 41.83 15.18 93.53
N SER A 614 41.29 16.29 93.04
CA SER A 614 41.39 16.80 91.67
C SER A 614 40.41 16.31 90.59
N LEU A 615 39.12 16.16 90.89
CA LEU A 615 38.13 16.28 89.81
C LEU A 615 38.26 17.66 89.12
N GLY A 616 38.52 18.72 89.91
CA GLY A 616 38.81 20.06 89.40
C GLY A 616 40.07 20.17 88.52
N THR A 617 41.14 19.45 88.85
CA THR A 617 42.43 19.54 88.15
C THR A 617 42.58 18.51 87.01
N GLN A 618 41.84 17.40 87.02
CA GLN A 618 41.61 16.57 85.82
C GLN A 618 40.67 17.24 84.79
N LEU A 619 39.65 17.99 85.25
CA LEU A 619 38.81 18.80 84.36
C LEU A 619 39.54 20.04 83.81
N GLN A 620 40.49 20.62 84.56
CA GLN A 620 41.39 21.64 84.02
C GLN A 620 42.40 21.07 83.02
N ASN A 621 42.89 19.85 83.22
CA ASN A 621 43.72 19.16 82.22
C ASN A 621 42.95 18.79 80.94
N LEU A 622 41.62 18.66 81.00
CA LEU A 622 40.77 18.48 79.83
C LEU A 622 40.40 19.78 79.10
N ILE A 623 40.61 20.97 79.71
CA ILE A 623 40.11 22.25 79.17
C ILE A 623 41.20 23.32 78.99
N GLY A 624 42.37 23.20 79.61
CA GLY A 624 43.54 24.01 79.26
C GLY A 624 44.43 24.37 80.43
N GLY A 625 45.72 24.07 80.27
CA GLY A 625 46.83 24.54 81.09
C GLY A 625 48.09 23.73 80.83
N ASP A 626 48.94 24.23 79.93
CA ASP A 626 50.33 23.86 79.64
C ASP A 626 50.69 22.61 78.78
N GLN A 627 50.93 22.96 77.52
CA GLN A 627 51.97 22.55 76.57
C GLN A 627 52.15 21.13 76.04
N HIS A 628 51.70 20.04 76.64
CA HIS A 628 51.86 18.72 75.99
C HIS A 628 50.69 17.77 76.25
N THR A 629 49.54 18.02 75.61
CA THR A 629 48.57 16.98 75.16
C THR A 629 47.46 17.61 74.31
N GLY A 630 47.69 17.74 73.00
CA GLY A 630 46.65 17.99 71.98
C GLY A 630 45.81 16.75 71.65
N GLY A 631 45.44 15.93 72.64
CA GLY A 631 44.92 14.58 72.37
C GLY A 631 43.53 14.52 71.72
N ASP A 632 42.55 15.23 72.31
CA ASP A 632 41.14 15.02 71.92
C ASP A 632 40.58 16.06 70.94
N ARG A 633 41.05 17.32 71.00
CA ARG A 633 40.65 18.35 70.02
C ARG A 633 41.32 18.13 68.65
N ASP A 634 42.56 17.64 68.65
CA ASP A 634 43.25 17.24 67.41
C ASP A 634 42.66 15.95 66.84
N SER A 635 42.06 15.08 67.66
CA SER A 635 41.37 13.86 67.16
C SER A 635 40.14 14.21 66.31
N VAL A 636 39.34 15.19 66.73
CA VAL A 636 38.17 15.68 65.97
C VAL A 636 38.64 16.38 64.70
N ALA A 637 39.62 17.27 64.79
CA ALA A 637 40.17 17.98 63.63
C ALA A 637 40.85 17.02 62.62
N SER A 638 41.52 15.98 63.11
CA SER A 638 42.14 14.91 62.31
C SER A 638 41.09 14.03 61.63
N LEU A 639 39.99 13.69 62.32
CA LEU A 639 38.88 12.94 61.76
C LEU A 639 38.13 13.76 60.70
N GLU A 640 37.90 15.05 60.94
CA GLU A 640 37.36 15.99 59.95
C GLU A 640 38.28 16.15 58.73
N ALA A 641 39.60 16.22 58.93
CA ALA A 641 40.57 16.25 57.84
C ALA A 641 40.56 14.95 57.03
N SER A 642 40.46 13.79 57.70
CA SER A 642 40.33 12.48 57.05
C SER A 642 39.05 12.37 56.24
N ILE A 643 37.91 12.85 56.78
CA ILE A 643 36.64 12.92 56.04
C ILE A 643 36.79 13.84 54.82
N ARG A 644 37.38 15.04 54.95
CA ARG A 644 37.60 15.94 53.82
C ARG A 644 38.50 15.33 52.73
N ASN A 645 39.56 14.61 53.13
CA ASN A 645 40.44 13.91 52.20
C ASN A 645 39.69 12.78 51.48
N GLN A 646 38.92 11.96 52.21
CA GLN A 646 38.12 10.90 51.61
C GLN A 646 37.00 11.44 50.72
N GLU A 647 36.34 12.53 51.09
CA GLU A 647 35.36 13.19 50.22
C GLU A 647 36.00 13.74 48.94
N THR A 648 37.22 14.26 49.01
CA THR A 648 37.97 14.72 47.83
C THR A 648 38.37 13.55 46.93
N LYS A 649 38.79 12.42 47.52
CA LYS A 649 39.02 11.16 46.82
C LYS A 649 37.74 10.66 46.15
N GLN A 650 36.63 10.60 46.87
CA GLN A 650 35.33 10.17 46.35
C GLN A 650 34.86 11.04 45.18
N ARG A 651 35.04 12.38 45.25
CA ARG A 651 34.72 13.29 44.13
C ARG A 651 35.57 12.96 42.90
N SER A 652 36.83 12.59 43.09
CA SER A 652 37.73 12.19 42.00
C SER A 652 37.32 10.85 41.39
N GLU A 653 36.99 9.86 42.22
CA GLU A 653 36.46 8.56 41.78
C GLU A 653 35.13 8.71 41.03
N LEU A 654 34.23 9.56 41.51
CA LEU A 654 32.96 9.85 40.83
C LEU A 654 33.17 10.49 39.45
N ARG A 655 34.18 11.36 39.28
CA ARG A 655 34.55 11.91 37.97
C ARG A 655 35.07 10.84 37.03
N ILE A 656 35.93 9.93 37.51
CA ILE A 656 36.42 8.79 36.72
C ILE A 656 35.25 7.87 36.32
N LEU A 657 34.36 7.57 37.26
CA LEU A 657 33.19 6.75 37.01
C LEU A 657 32.26 7.39 35.98
N GLN A 658 32.05 8.71 36.05
CA GLN A 658 31.29 9.45 35.05
C GLN A 658 31.97 9.32 33.67
N ALA A 659 33.29 9.47 33.58
CA ALA A 659 34.01 9.30 32.32
C ALA A 659 33.90 7.87 31.76
N TRP A 660 33.98 6.83 32.59
CA TRP A 660 33.73 5.45 32.17
C TRP A 660 32.28 5.21 31.70
N ASN A 661 31.30 5.84 32.36
CA ASN A 661 29.90 5.81 31.94
C ASN A 661 29.73 6.42 30.54
N GLU A 662 30.30 7.61 30.32
CA GLU A 662 30.30 8.27 29.01
C GLU A 662 30.98 7.40 27.95
N LEU A 663 32.12 6.80 28.29
CA LEU A 663 32.82 5.89 27.38
C LEU A 663 31.98 4.68 26.99
N CYS A 664 31.26 4.06 27.93
CA CYS A 664 30.32 2.98 27.63
C CYS A 664 29.22 3.40 26.65
N THR A 665 28.73 4.65 26.73
CA THR A 665 27.75 5.15 25.76
C THR A 665 28.37 5.29 24.37
N PHE A 666 29.62 5.75 24.26
CA PHE A 666 30.34 5.80 23.00
C PHE A 666 30.59 4.39 22.44
N CYS A 667 30.97 3.41 23.27
CA CYS A 667 31.07 2.00 22.86
C CYS A 667 29.75 1.52 22.25
N ALA A 668 28.63 1.75 22.94
CA ALA A 668 27.32 1.32 22.46
C ALA A 668 26.98 1.93 21.09
N GLN A 669 27.30 3.22 20.88
CA GLN A 669 27.12 3.90 19.60
C GLN A 669 28.00 3.31 18.49
N VAL A 670 29.28 3.06 18.76
CA VAL A 670 30.20 2.40 17.81
C VAL A 670 29.68 1.02 17.41
N GLY A 671 29.24 0.21 18.38
CA GLY A 671 28.67 -1.11 18.13
C GLY A 671 27.40 -1.05 17.27
N ALA A 672 26.51 -0.09 17.52
CA ALA A 672 25.29 0.10 16.74
C ALA A 672 25.57 0.53 15.29
N GLU A 673 26.46 1.51 15.07
CA GLU A 673 26.83 1.94 13.72
C GLU A 673 27.61 0.87 12.96
N HIS A 674 28.49 0.11 13.64
CA HIS A 674 29.16 -1.05 13.06
C HIS A 674 28.17 -2.12 12.57
N ALA A 675 27.21 -2.51 13.40
CA ALA A 675 26.20 -3.50 13.05
C ALA A 675 25.35 -3.04 11.86
N ARG A 676 24.98 -1.75 11.85
CA ARG A 676 24.24 -1.12 10.76
C ARG A 676 25.01 -1.16 9.45
N LEU A 677 26.29 -0.80 9.47
CA LEU A 677 27.14 -0.77 8.29
C LEU A 677 27.40 -2.18 7.75
N THR A 678 27.66 -3.14 8.64
CA THR A 678 27.81 -4.57 8.31
C THR A 678 26.58 -5.10 7.58
N LYS A 679 25.36 -4.79 8.07
CA LYS A 679 24.10 -5.19 7.41
C LYS A 679 23.97 -4.61 6.00
N ILE A 680 24.40 -3.37 5.80
CA ILE A 680 24.37 -2.72 4.47
C ILE A 680 25.32 -3.43 3.51
N TRP A 681 26.57 -3.66 3.92
CA TRP A 681 27.56 -4.33 3.07
C TRP A 681 27.21 -5.79 2.77
N ALA A 682 26.67 -6.55 3.74
CA ALA A 682 26.20 -7.92 3.51
C ALA A 682 25.02 -7.96 2.51
N GLY A 683 24.10 -7.01 2.60
CA GLY A 683 23.01 -6.87 1.63
C GLY A 683 23.51 -6.53 0.23
N LEU A 684 24.56 -5.69 0.13
CA LEU A 684 25.22 -5.38 -1.12
C LEU A 684 25.92 -6.61 -1.71
N GLU A 685 26.75 -7.31 -0.95
CA GLU A 685 27.44 -8.52 -1.40
C GLU A 685 26.47 -9.60 -1.91
N LYS A 686 25.40 -9.88 -1.16
CA LYS A 686 24.35 -10.83 -1.59
C LYS A 686 23.67 -10.40 -2.89
N LYS A 687 23.42 -9.09 -3.06
CA LYS A 687 22.84 -8.57 -4.30
C LYS A 687 23.81 -8.70 -5.46
N ARG A 688 25.09 -8.37 -5.26
CA ARG A 688 26.09 -8.39 -6.32
C ARG A 688 26.49 -9.80 -6.75
N SER A 689 26.61 -10.74 -5.81
CA SER A 689 26.81 -12.17 -6.13
C SER A 689 25.66 -12.71 -6.98
N LYS A 690 24.40 -12.39 -6.66
CA LYS A 690 23.26 -12.76 -7.50
C LYS A 690 23.31 -12.10 -8.89
N GLU A 691 23.67 -10.83 -8.97
CA GLU A 691 23.83 -10.13 -10.26
C GLU A 691 24.98 -10.72 -11.10
N ASP A 692 26.09 -11.12 -10.48
CA ASP A 692 27.20 -11.83 -11.15
C ASP A 692 26.78 -13.21 -11.62
N GLU A 693 26.08 -13.99 -10.78
CA GLU A 693 25.52 -15.29 -11.18
C GLU A 693 24.54 -15.16 -12.36
N GLU A 694 23.66 -14.16 -12.32
CA GLU A 694 22.73 -13.87 -13.44
C GLU A 694 23.50 -13.44 -14.72
N ARG A 695 24.62 -12.72 -14.59
CA ARG A 695 25.47 -12.35 -15.73
C ARG A 695 26.26 -13.54 -16.29
N ARG A 696 26.78 -14.42 -15.43
CA ARG A 696 27.48 -15.66 -15.85
C ARG A 696 26.56 -16.62 -16.58
N LYS A 697 25.27 -16.67 -16.18
CA LYS A 697 24.22 -17.39 -16.93
C LYS A 697 23.91 -16.77 -18.30
N GLY A 698 24.53 -15.64 -18.64
CA GLY A 698 24.45 -14.96 -19.93
C GLY A 698 23.12 -14.23 -20.18
N ASN A 699 23.04 -13.54 -21.31
CA ASN A 699 21.81 -12.87 -21.77
C ASN A 699 20.62 -13.83 -21.92
N GLY A 700 20.88 -15.15 -21.95
CA GLY A 700 19.86 -16.20 -21.97
C GLY A 700 18.91 -16.12 -20.77
N ALA A 701 19.37 -15.81 -19.57
CA ALA A 701 18.51 -15.73 -18.39
C ALA A 701 17.51 -14.54 -18.46
N LEU A 702 17.97 -13.38 -18.95
CA LEU A 702 17.11 -12.22 -19.17
C LEU A 702 16.10 -12.52 -20.27
N LEU A 703 16.56 -13.07 -21.41
CA LEU A 703 15.69 -13.46 -22.51
C LEU A 703 14.63 -14.47 -22.03
N LYS A 704 15.01 -15.48 -21.24
CA LYS A 704 14.10 -16.45 -20.62
C LYS A 704 13.04 -15.77 -19.75
N LYS A 705 13.43 -14.80 -18.90
CA LYS A 705 12.47 -14.02 -18.08
C LYS A 705 11.50 -13.20 -18.94
N ILE A 706 11.98 -12.56 -20.00
CA ILE A 706 11.13 -11.76 -20.92
C ILE A 706 10.16 -12.69 -21.66
N VAL A 707 10.68 -13.77 -22.25
CA VAL A 707 9.89 -14.76 -22.98
C VAL A 707 8.84 -15.39 -22.07
N LEU A 708 9.17 -15.74 -20.83
CA LEU A 708 8.21 -16.32 -19.88
C LEU A 708 7.06 -15.35 -19.54
N ARG A 709 7.36 -14.05 -19.37
CA ARG A 709 6.33 -13.03 -19.13
C ARG A 709 5.44 -12.83 -20.36
N SER A 710 6.03 -12.80 -21.55
CA SER A 710 5.27 -12.74 -22.81
C SER A 710 4.38 -13.97 -22.98
N ILE A 711 4.87 -15.18 -22.68
CA ILE A 711 4.08 -16.42 -22.70
C ILE A 711 2.89 -16.33 -21.74
N ALA A 712 3.09 -15.85 -20.51
CA ALA A 712 2.00 -15.69 -19.55
C ALA A 712 0.92 -14.71 -20.04
N GLY A 713 1.32 -13.57 -20.61
CA GLY A 713 0.38 -12.61 -21.22
C GLY A 713 -0.37 -13.20 -22.41
N MET A 714 0.32 -13.89 -23.31
CA MET A 714 -0.29 -14.55 -24.47
C MET A 714 -1.25 -15.68 -24.08
N PHE A 715 -0.93 -16.45 -23.04
CA PHE A 715 -1.82 -17.46 -22.49
C PHE A 715 -3.11 -16.83 -21.97
N GLY A 716 -3.02 -15.72 -21.24
CA GLY A 716 -4.19 -14.97 -20.77
C GLY A 716 -5.05 -14.46 -21.94
N CYS A 717 -4.44 -13.89 -22.99
CA CYS A 717 -5.16 -13.47 -24.19
C CYS A 717 -5.85 -14.65 -24.88
N TRP A 718 -5.17 -15.79 -25.00
CA TRP A 718 -5.71 -17.00 -25.59
C TRP A 718 -6.90 -17.56 -24.80
N ALA A 719 -6.80 -17.62 -23.47
CA ALA A 719 -7.91 -18.05 -22.61
C ALA A 719 -9.11 -17.12 -22.75
N ALA A 720 -8.89 -15.80 -22.81
CA ALA A 720 -9.95 -14.82 -23.04
C ALA A 720 -10.60 -14.95 -24.41
N GLN A 721 -9.82 -15.22 -25.46
CA GLN A 721 -10.35 -15.52 -26.79
C GLN A 721 -11.22 -16.77 -26.79
N TRP A 722 -10.84 -17.82 -26.05
CA TRP A 722 -11.68 -19.01 -25.91
C TRP A 722 -13.00 -18.72 -25.22
N VAL A 723 -12.97 -18.01 -24.08
CA VAL A 723 -14.20 -17.61 -23.37
C VAL A 723 -15.10 -16.82 -24.31
N TRP A 724 -14.54 -15.85 -25.04
CA TRP A 724 -15.27 -15.07 -26.03
C TRP A 724 -15.87 -15.95 -27.15
N TRP A 725 -15.09 -16.86 -27.74
CA TRP A 725 -15.53 -17.72 -28.85
C TRP A 725 -16.60 -18.72 -28.43
N VAL A 726 -16.49 -19.33 -27.24
CA VAL A 726 -17.50 -20.25 -26.72
C VAL A 726 -18.81 -19.53 -26.52
N GLY A 727 -18.78 -18.33 -25.92
CA GLY A 727 -19.97 -17.49 -25.76
C GLY A 727 -20.55 -17.08 -27.12
N TYR A 728 -19.71 -16.63 -28.06
CA TYR A 728 -20.15 -16.23 -29.40
C TYR A 728 -20.84 -17.37 -30.15
N VAL A 729 -20.20 -18.53 -30.25
CA VAL A 729 -20.74 -19.68 -31.02
C VAL A 729 -22.08 -20.14 -30.45
N ARG A 730 -22.24 -20.15 -29.12
CA ARG A 730 -23.51 -20.50 -28.49
C ARG A 730 -24.57 -19.42 -28.62
N ALA A 731 -24.19 -18.14 -28.51
CA ALA A 731 -25.12 -17.03 -28.69
C ALA A 731 -25.59 -16.85 -30.16
N SER A 732 -24.83 -17.39 -31.13
CA SER A 732 -25.08 -17.20 -32.57
C SER A 732 -25.51 -18.44 -33.35
N GLY A 733 -25.43 -19.66 -32.79
CA GLY A 733 -25.94 -20.86 -33.47
C GLY A 733 -27.46 -20.84 -33.62
N ASP A 734 -28.09 -21.69 -34.40
CA ASP A 734 -29.55 -21.90 -34.28
C ASP A 734 -29.79 -23.10 -33.33
N GLU A 735 -31.01 -23.28 -32.80
CA GLU A 735 -31.38 -24.48 -32.04
C GLU A 735 -31.41 -25.74 -32.91
#